data_AF-A0A7X5VGH3-F1
#
_entry.id   AF-A0A7X5VGH3-F1
#
_cell.length_a   1.000
_cell.length_b   1.000
_cell.length_c   1.000
_cell.angle_alpha   90.00
_cell.angle_beta   90.00
_cell.angle_gamma   90.00
#
_symmetry.space_group_name_H-M   'P 1'
#
loop_
_entity.id
_entity.type
_entity.pdbx_description
1 polymer ?
#
loop_
_entity_poly.entity_id
_entity_poly.type
_entity_poly.pdbx_seq_one_letter_code
_entity_poly.pdbx_strand_id
1 'polypeptide(L)'
;MSSLHELVTALAAPWVVLSPRSGQLSGSGAEGVYARDRRILSRLSVTVDGREPVPVQVDEQDAATHQYVATVEGLGDTRHDPTVMLYRTRTVESDGLTERITLVNRSRAAVECRLDVALGTDLAGTAAVRSGAAASLPQLAPLPDGPGRTRWESGDTRVVVTADPGVSATPRVEPGEEFTLTLHVTADFPKSTTGFSIEPPAERTPYAVTVRCDDKRVERWLDRSLDDVRALQLAVDGDRYLGAGPPWYLTLFGRDSLISSGMLIPVDPSLAAGTLRALAARQGTKVDAGTAEQPGKIPHELRAEVADHGGGLVLPPVYYGTHDATQLWITTLHKAWRWGMPADEVRDLLPNLERALTWMKEYADPDDDGFLEYVDESGHGLANQGWKDSADAVQWPDGTLATAPIALCEVQGYAYAAAEKGAELLEAHGLPGDEWRTWASALQERFREAFWIDGYPAIALDSAKNPVAGRASNMGHLLGTGLLDADEEQTVADVLAGADLDSGFGLRTLSTAMTRFNPLGYHTGSVWPHDTAMTVQGLFATGQADVASSYVEGLIRAAEAFDYRLPELYGGRGTSEERTPTPYPLSCRPQAWAAASAVAVLVAALGIEPDVPGGTLTINPATSAPWQTLELGGLRVGDETLTVRLQDGEATILKDR
;
A
#
# COMPACT_ATOMS: atom_id res chain seq x y z
N MET A 1 -21.41 9.13 -2.11
CA MET A 1 -19.96 9.38 -2.24
C MET A 1 -19.54 8.69 -3.52
N SER A 2 -18.87 9.40 -4.45
CA SER A 2 -18.25 8.74 -5.61
C SER A 2 -17.23 7.72 -5.09
N SER A 3 -17.15 6.56 -5.74
CA SER A 3 -16.13 5.57 -5.38
C SER A 3 -14.75 6.14 -5.75
N LEU A 4 -13.73 5.88 -4.92
CA LEU A 4 -12.34 6.23 -5.27
C LEU A 4 -11.91 5.60 -6.59
N HIS A 5 -12.48 4.46 -6.96
CA HIS A 5 -12.20 3.79 -8.22
C HIS A 5 -12.66 4.55 -9.47
N GLU A 6 -13.62 5.46 -9.33
CA GLU A 6 -14.06 6.32 -10.44
C GLU A 6 -13.12 7.52 -10.63
N LEU A 7 -12.22 7.75 -9.68
CA LEU A 7 -11.25 8.83 -9.71
C LEU A 7 -9.91 8.36 -10.31
N VAL A 8 -9.27 9.31 -10.95
CA VAL A 8 -7.91 9.24 -11.49
C VAL A 8 -6.97 9.84 -10.45
N THR A 9 -5.97 9.07 -10.04
CA THR A 9 -5.00 9.45 -9.02
C THR A 9 -3.69 9.88 -9.65
N ALA A 10 -3.36 11.17 -9.59
CA ALA A 10 -2.00 11.67 -9.87
C ALA A 10 -1.29 11.92 -8.52
N LEU A 11 -0.07 11.43 -8.34
CA LEU A 11 0.63 11.54 -7.06
C LEU A 11 2.16 11.71 -7.20
N ALA A 12 2.71 12.44 -6.24
CA ALA A 12 4.12 12.48 -5.90
C ALA A 12 4.19 12.76 -4.40
N ALA A 13 4.21 11.70 -3.58
CA ALA A 13 3.98 11.78 -2.15
C ALA A 13 4.92 12.80 -1.46
N PRO A 14 4.42 13.75 -0.67
CA PRO A 14 3.13 13.70 0.03
C PRO A 14 1.94 14.30 -0.73
N TRP A 15 2.10 14.75 -1.98
CA TRP A 15 1.01 15.35 -2.75
C TRP A 15 0.26 14.32 -3.58
N VAL A 16 -1.06 14.41 -3.59
CA VAL A 16 -1.95 13.58 -4.41
C VAL A 16 -3.14 14.40 -4.91
N VAL A 17 -3.58 14.12 -6.13
CA VAL A 17 -4.78 14.72 -6.72
C VAL A 17 -5.70 13.60 -7.16
N LEU A 18 -6.93 13.64 -6.63
CA LEU A 18 -8.00 12.71 -6.99
C LEU A 18 -9.02 13.45 -7.83
N SER A 19 -9.15 13.06 -9.10
CA SER A 19 -10.03 13.74 -10.05
C SER A 19 -10.96 12.80 -10.80
N PRO A 20 -12.18 13.24 -11.13
CA PRO A 20 -12.96 12.54 -12.13
C PRO A 20 -12.19 12.48 -13.46
N ARG A 21 -12.56 11.57 -14.37
CA ARG A 21 -11.96 11.49 -15.71
C ARG A 21 -12.10 12.77 -16.55
N SER A 22 -12.98 13.69 -16.13
CA SER A 22 -13.09 15.04 -16.74
C SER A 22 -11.99 16.00 -16.32
N GLY A 23 -11.22 15.69 -15.27
CA GLY A 23 -10.26 16.59 -14.63
C GLY A 23 -10.89 17.69 -13.78
N GLN A 24 -12.22 17.84 -13.78
CA GLN A 24 -12.95 18.87 -13.04
C GLN A 24 -13.05 18.49 -11.57
N LEU A 25 -12.40 19.26 -10.69
CA LEU A 25 -12.55 19.09 -9.24
C LEU A 25 -13.72 19.95 -8.76
N SER A 26 -14.79 19.31 -8.30
CA SER A 26 -16.00 19.96 -7.78
C SER A 26 -16.07 19.99 -6.24
N GLY A 27 -15.24 19.17 -5.58
CA GLY A 27 -15.23 18.98 -4.13
C GLY A 27 -16.22 17.92 -3.64
N SER A 28 -16.86 17.21 -4.58
CA SER A 28 -17.76 16.10 -4.28
C SER A 28 -16.99 14.89 -3.77
N GLY A 29 -17.42 14.33 -2.63
CA GLY A 29 -16.79 13.16 -2.03
C GLY A 29 -15.28 13.38 -1.81
N ALA A 30 -14.47 12.48 -2.37
CA ALA A 30 -13.02 12.46 -2.23
C ALA A 30 -12.28 13.27 -3.32
N GLU A 31 -12.97 14.00 -4.19
CA GLU A 31 -12.31 14.89 -5.14
C GLU A 31 -11.48 15.96 -4.41
N GLY A 32 -10.26 16.20 -4.90
CA GLY A 32 -9.41 17.26 -4.35
C GLY A 32 -7.93 17.09 -4.62
N VAL A 33 -7.18 18.14 -4.25
CA VAL A 33 -5.73 18.13 -4.09
C VAL A 33 -5.46 17.92 -2.60
N TYR A 34 -4.63 16.95 -2.25
CA TYR A 34 -4.28 16.61 -0.88
C TYR A 34 -2.78 16.66 -0.68
N ALA A 35 -2.38 17.01 0.54
CA ALA A 35 -1.03 16.83 1.04
C ALA A 35 -1.04 16.83 2.57
N ARG A 36 -0.19 15.99 3.18
CA ARG A 36 0.00 15.88 4.64
C ARG A 36 -1.34 15.84 5.42
N ASP A 37 -2.19 14.87 5.07
CA ASP A 37 -3.52 14.64 5.67
C ASP A 37 -4.54 15.79 5.53
N ARG A 38 -4.32 16.74 4.61
CA ARG A 38 -5.24 17.85 4.36
C ARG A 38 -5.67 17.93 2.90
N ARG A 39 -6.95 18.24 2.65
CA ARG A 39 -7.47 18.62 1.33
C ARG A 39 -7.13 20.09 1.04
N ILE A 40 -6.00 20.30 0.37
CA ILE A 40 -5.42 21.60 0.00
C ILE A 40 -6.37 22.39 -0.90
N LEU A 41 -6.94 21.75 -1.91
CA LEU A 41 -8.00 22.33 -2.76
C LEU A 41 -9.14 21.31 -2.87
N SER A 42 -10.37 21.75 -2.60
CA SER A 42 -11.57 20.98 -2.89
C SER A 42 -12.10 21.27 -4.29
N ARG A 43 -11.82 22.45 -4.85
CA ARG A 43 -12.29 22.85 -6.18
C ARG A 43 -11.17 23.38 -7.07
N LEU A 44 -11.14 22.89 -8.31
CA LEU A 44 -10.30 23.30 -9.42
C LEU A 44 -11.03 22.93 -10.72
N SER A 45 -11.94 23.81 -11.14
CA SER A 45 -12.80 23.61 -12.30
C SER A 45 -12.57 24.67 -13.37
N VAL A 46 -12.64 24.28 -14.64
CA VAL A 46 -12.38 25.14 -15.80
C VAL A 46 -13.64 25.26 -16.65
N THR A 47 -13.97 26.48 -17.06
CA THR A 47 -15.08 26.77 -17.99
C THR A 47 -14.62 27.65 -19.14
N VAL A 48 -15.24 27.47 -20.31
CA VAL A 48 -15.09 28.32 -21.49
C VAL A 48 -16.46 28.91 -21.82
N ASP A 49 -16.56 30.24 -21.88
CA ASP A 49 -17.81 31.00 -22.01
C ASP A 49 -18.89 30.56 -20.99
N GLY A 50 -18.44 30.26 -19.77
CA GLY A 50 -19.31 29.82 -18.67
C GLY A 50 -19.83 28.38 -18.78
N ARG A 51 -19.31 27.58 -19.71
CA ARG A 51 -19.67 26.16 -19.88
C ARG A 51 -18.49 25.25 -19.60
N GLU A 52 -18.75 24.09 -19.02
CA GLU A 52 -17.72 23.07 -18.85
C GLU A 52 -17.37 22.43 -20.21
N PRO A 53 -16.07 22.28 -20.53
CA PRO A 53 -15.63 21.51 -21.68
C PRO A 53 -16.12 20.05 -21.59
N VAL A 54 -16.45 19.45 -22.73
CA VAL A 54 -16.92 18.06 -22.80
C VAL A 54 -15.72 17.11 -22.76
N PRO A 55 -15.58 16.26 -21.74
CA PRO A 55 -14.41 15.39 -21.61
C PRO A 55 -14.38 14.30 -22.68
N VAL A 56 -13.19 14.03 -23.22
CA VAL A 56 -12.94 13.01 -24.24
C VAL A 56 -12.10 11.87 -23.69
N GLN A 57 -10.96 12.19 -23.07
CA GLN A 57 -9.98 11.21 -22.62
C GLN A 57 -9.17 11.77 -21.46
N VAL A 58 -8.65 10.86 -20.63
CA VAL A 58 -7.51 11.11 -19.76
C VAL A 58 -6.38 10.16 -20.16
N ASP A 59 -5.17 10.68 -20.26
CA ASP A 59 -3.93 9.96 -20.51
C ASP A 59 -3.06 10.02 -19.24
N GLU A 60 -2.82 8.87 -18.61
CA GLU A 60 -2.05 8.71 -17.38
C GLU A 60 -0.59 8.35 -17.73
N GLN A 61 0.18 9.37 -18.15
CA GLN A 61 1.53 9.22 -18.72
C GLN A 61 2.49 8.53 -17.76
N ASP A 62 2.45 8.94 -16.50
CA ASP A 62 3.12 8.33 -15.36
C ASP A 62 2.27 8.57 -14.09
N ALA A 63 2.73 8.14 -12.93
CA ALA A 63 2.00 8.28 -11.67
C ALA A 63 1.75 9.74 -11.25
N ALA A 64 2.54 10.71 -11.75
CA ALA A 64 2.49 12.11 -11.33
C ALA A 64 1.91 13.06 -12.40
N THR A 65 1.99 12.70 -13.68
CA THR A 65 1.66 13.57 -14.82
C THR A 65 0.55 12.99 -15.68
N HIS A 66 -0.60 13.66 -15.67
CA HIS A 66 -1.78 13.24 -16.44
C HIS A 66 -2.23 14.35 -17.40
N GLN A 67 -2.70 13.96 -18.59
CA GLN A 67 -3.30 14.88 -19.56
C GLN A 67 -4.79 14.58 -19.75
N TYR A 68 -5.63 15.55 -19.44
CA TYR A 68 -7.07 15.52 -19.69
C TYR A 68 -7.36 16.25 -21.00
N VAL A 69 -8.16 15.62 -21.86
CA VAL A 69 -8.53 16.12 -23.18
C VAL A 69 -10.02 16.37 -23.21
N ALA A 70 -10.43 17.55 -23.65
CA ALA A 70 -11.84 17.93 -23.78
C ALA A 70 -12.10 18.74 -25.04
N THR A 71 -13.34 18.70 -25.53
CA THR A 71 -13.83 19.55 -26.64
C THR A 71 -14.62 20.74 -26.10
N VAL A 72 -14.53 21.88 -26.78
CA VAL A 72 -15.31 23.06 -26.42
C VAL A 72 -16.50 23.21 -27.37
N GLU A 73 -17.71 22.90 -26.89
CA GLU A 73 -18.92 23.01 -27.70
C GLU A 73 -19.31 24.47 -27.99
N GLY A 74 -19.72 24.73 -29.24
CA GLY A 74 -20.19 26.05 -29.66
C GLY A 74 -19.08 27.05 -30.01
N LEU A 75 -17.80 26.64 -29.95
CA LEU A 75 -16.65 27.44 -30.40
C LEU A 75 -15.98 26.79 -31.62
N GLY A 76 -15.55 27.61 -32.58
CA GLY A 76 -14.93 27.16 -33.84
C GLY A 76 -15.92 26.91 -34.98
N ASP A 77 -15.60 25.96 -35.86
CA ASP A 77 -16.43 25.60 -37.03
C ASP A 77 -17.71 24.86 -36.60
N THR A 78 -18.85 25.15 -37.22
CA THR A 78 -20.16 24.52 -36.95
C THR A 78 -20.35 23.13 -37.61
N ARG A 79 -19.26 22.41 -37.87
CA ARG A 79 -19.27 21.09 -38.55
C ARG A 79 -19.34 19.95 -37.54
N HIS A 80 -19.38 18.70 -38.03
CA HIS A 80 -19.44 17.51 -37.19
C HIS A 80 -18.20 17.33 -36.30
N ASP A 81 -17.01 17.73 -36.78
CA ASP A 81 -15.75 17.54 -36.07
C ASP A 81 -15.49 18.69 -35.08
N PRO A 82 -15.06 18.42 -33.83
CA PRO A 82 -14.65 19.46 -32.91
C PRO A 82 -13.38 20.14 -33.43
N THR A 83 -13.41 21.47 -33.51
CA THR A 83 -12.28 22.27 -34.02
C THR A 83 -11.61 23.12 -32.95
N VAL A 84 -12.14 23.11 -31.73
CA VAL A 84 -11.52 23.72 -30.55
C VAL A 84 -11.39 22.66 -29.46
N MET A 85 -10.16 22.48 -29.00
CA MET A 85 -9.80 21.51 -27.97
C MET A 85 -9.27 22.24 -26.73
N LEU A 86 -9.54 21.68 -25.57
CA LEU A 86 -8.91 22.05 -24.31
C LEU A 86 -8.06 20.87 -23.83
N TYR A 87 -6.76 21.11 -23.70
CA TYR A 87 -5.82 20.17 -23.08
C TYR A 87 -5.49 20.68 -21.69
N ARG A 88 -5.54 19.81 -20.71
CA ARG A 88 -5.24 20.13 -19.32
C ARG A 88 -4.19 19.14 -18.83
N THR A 89 -2.95 19.61 -18.72
CA THR A 89 -1.82 18.80 -18.22
C THR A 89 -1.63 19.10 -16.74
N ARG A 90 -1.75 18.08 -15.91
CA ARG A 90 -1.53 18.16 -14.47
C ARG A 90 -0.27 17.42 -14.10
N THR A 91 0.62 18.08 -13.39
CA THR A 91 1.86 17.49 -12.86
C THR A 91 1.92 17.70 -11.36
N VAL A 92 2.00 16.60 -10.62
CA VAL A 92 2.14 16.61 -9.16
C VAL A 92 3.62 16.51 -8.80
N GLU A 93 4.07 17.36 -7.89
CA GLU A 93 5.46 17.44 -7.42
C GLU A 93 5.49 17.23 -5.90
N SER A 94 6.69 17.04 -5.34
CA SER A 94 6.86 16.79 -3.89
C SER A 94 6.39 17.94 -2.99
N ASP A 95 6.31 19.15 -3.55
CA ASP A 95 6.05 20.40 -2.85
C ASP A 95 4.85 21.17 -3.43
N GLY A 96 4.15 20.60 -4.42
CA GLY A 96 3.04 21.29 -5.05
C GLY A 96 2.39 20.58 -6.22
N LEU A 97 1.60 21.38 -6.93
CA LEU A 97 0.90 20.99 -8.15
C LEU A 97 1.07 22.06 -9.22
N THR A 98 1.41 21.65 -10.42
CA THR A 98 1.35 22.49 -11.62
C THR A 98 0.22 22.03 -12.53
N GLU A 99 -0.64 22.96 -12.94
CA GLU A 99 -1.77 22.73 -13.85
C GLU A 99 -1.65 23.64 -15.07
N ARG A 100 -1.48 23.06 -16.26
CA ARG A 100 -1.37 23.79 -17.52
C ARG A 100 -2.61 23.55 -18.37
N ILE A 101 -3.38 24.61 -18.61
CA ILE A 101 -4.63 24.60 -19.37
C ILE A 101 -4.38 25.27 -20.73
N THR A 102 -4.43 24.49 -21.80
CA THR A 102 -4.11 24.93 -23.16
C THR A 102 -5.34 24.82 -24.06
N LEU A 103 -5.82 25.95 -24.56
CA LEU A 103 -6.88 26.05 -25.57
C LEU A 103 -6.24 26.05 -26.96
N VAL A 104 -6.63 25.12 -27.82
CA VAL A 104 -6.07 24.95 -29.17
C VAL A 104 -7.14 25.21 -30.21
N ASN A 105 -6.89 26.14 -31.13
CA ASN A 105 -7.80 26.46 -32.23
C ASN A 105 -7.36 25.78 -33.54
N ARG A 106 -8.18 24.85 -34.03
CA ARG A 106 -8.03 24.18 -35.34
C ARG A 106 -9.17 24.55 -36.31
N SER A 107 -9.98 25.54 -35.96
CA SER A 107 -11.04 26.06 -36.83
C SER A 107 -10.48 26.96 -37.93
N ARG A 108 -11.34 27.40 -38.85
CA ARG A 108 -10.94 28.25 -39.98
C ARG A 108 -10.84 29.74 -39.64
N ALA A 109 -11.32 30.13 -38.47
CA ALA A 109 -11.39 31.52 -38.03
C ALA A 109 -10.78 31.69 -36.64
N ALA A 110 -10.43 32.93 -36.30
CA ALA A 110 -10.04 33.25 -34.93
C ALA A 110 -11.22 32.97 -33.99
N VAL A 111 -10.92 32.40 -32.83
CA VAL A 111 -11.89 32.24 -31.73
C VAL A 111 -11.54 33.21 -30.62
N GLU A 112 -12.56 33.82 -30.03
CA GLU A 112 -12.44 34.68 -28.86
C GLU A 112 -13.45 34.15 -27.84
N CYS A 113 -12.96 33.83 -26.65
CA CYS A 113 -13.76 33.23 -25.60
C CYS A 113 -13.22 33.63 -24.23
N ARG A 114 -14.06 33.52 -23.21
CA ARG A 114 -13.66 33.70 -21.82
C ARG A 114 -13.30 32.35 -21.19
N LEU A 115 -12.05 32.21 -20.75
CA LEU A 115 -11.55 31.06 -19.99
C LEU A 115 -11.53 31.42 -18.50
N ASP A 116 -12.30 30.71 -17.67
CA ASP A 116 -12.33 30.92 -16.22
C ASP A 116 -11.93 29.64 -15.47
N VAL A 117 -11.11 29.81 -14.45
CA VAL A 117 -10.73 28.80 -13.47
C VAL A 117 -11.36 29.15 -12.13
N ALA A 118 -12.24 28.28 -11.63
CA ALA A 118 -12.78 28.40 -10.28
C ALA A 118 -11.97 27.54 -9.30
N LEU A 119 -11.49 28.18 -8.24
CA LEU A 119 -10.70 27.60 -7.18
C LEU A 119 -11.46 27.63 -5.84
N GLY A 120 -11.22 26.65 -4.98
CA GLY A 120 -11.84 26.59 -3.66
C GLY A 120 -11.21 25.56 -2.75
N THR A 121 -11.35 25.77 -1.45
CA THR A 121 -10.86 24.86 -0.42
C THR A 121 -11.71 24.93 0.84
N ASP A 122 -11.72 23.82 1.58
CA ASP A 122 -12.23 23.68 2.94
C ASP A 122 -11.11 23.35 3.95
N LEU A 123 -9.89 23.06 3.48
CA LEU A 123 -8.75 22.58 4.27
C LEU A 123 -9.12 21.43 5.23
N ALA A 124 -10.08 20.59 4.82
CA ALA A 124 -10.57 19.47 5.60
C ALA A 124 -9.47 18.42 5.83
N GLY A 125 -9.46 17.82 7.03
CA GLY A 125 -8.64 16.63 7.29
C GLY A 125 -9.14 15.42 6.48
N THR A 126 -8.23 14.53 6.10
CA THR A 126 -8.57 13.30 5.33
C THR A 126 -9.62 12.44 6.03
N ALA A 127 -9.60 12.36 7.36
CA ALA A 127 -10.61 11.68 8.16
C ALA A 127 -12.03 12.28 8.00
N ALA A 128 -12.15 13.61 7.98
CA ALA A 128 -13.42 14.29 7.75
C ALA A 128 -13.92 14.08 6.31
N VAL A 129 -13.01 14.02 5.33
CA VAL A 129 -13.37 13.71 3.93
C VAL A 129 -13.85 12.26 3.81
N ARG A 130 -13.10 11.30 4.39
CA ARG A 130 -13.41 9.87 4.36
C ARG A 130 -14.76 9.54 5.01
N SER A 131 -15.09 10.17 6.13
CA SER A 131 -16.38 9.99 6.82
C SER A 131 -17.54 10.76 6.16
N GLY A 132 -17.25 11.65 5.20
CA GLY A 132 -18.23 12.55 4.59
C GLY A 132 -18.56 13.79 5.43
N ALA A 133 -18.01 13.92 6.64
CA ALA A 133 -18.20 15.08 7.50
C ALA A 133 -17.74 16.40 6.85
N ALA A 134 -16.74 16.34 5.96
CA ALA A 134 -16.24 17.49 5.22
C ALA A 134 -17.30 18.19 4.36
N ALA A 135 -18.37 17.49 3.94
CA ALA A 135 -19.46 18.09 3.17
C ALA A 135 -20.24 19.16 3.96
N SER A 136 -20.15 19.16 5.29
CA SER A 136 -20.76 20.16 6.16
C SER A 136 -19.83 21.35 6.48
N LEU A 137 -18.56 21.30 6.06
CA LEU A 137 -17.61 22.38 6.30
C LEU A 137 -17.86 23.54 5.33
N PRO A 138 -17.79 24.80 5.79
CA PRO A 138 -17.90 25.95 4.91
C PRO A 138 -16.66 26.05 4.02
N GLN A 139 -16.87 26.43 2.75
CA GLN A 139 -15.76 26.83 1.88
C GLN A 139 -15.08 28.08 2.46
N LEU A 140 -13.75 28.09 2.49
CA LEU A 140 -12.97 29.22 2.99
C LEU A 140 -12.97 30.36 1.96
N ALA A 141 -13.14 31.59 2.47
CA ALA A 141 -13.02 32.78 1.64
C ALA A 141 -11.53 33.04 1.28
N PRO A 142 -11.22 33.37 0.01
CA PRO A 142 -9.86 33.69 -0.38
C PRO A 142 -9.39 35.01 0.25
N LEU A 143 -8.12 35.05 0.62
CA LEU A 143 -7.41 36.22 1.13
C LEU A 143 -6.62 36.91 0.01
N PRO A 144 -6.46 38.25 0.04
CA PRO A 144 -5.60 38.97 -0.90
C PRO A 144 -4.13 38.52 -0.79
N ASP A 145 -3.45 38.28 -1.93
CA ASP A 145 -2.02 37.90 -1.99
C ASP A 145 -1.28 38.46 -3.24
N GLY A 146 -1.79 39.56 -3.81
CA GLY A 146 -1.23 40.23 -4.99
C GLY A 146 -1.84 39.77 -6.33
N PRO A 147 -1.44 40.39 -7.46
CA PRO A 147 -1.97 40.06 -8.79
C PRO A 147 -1.71 38.59 -9.14
N GLY A 148 -2.72 37.91 -9.68
CA GLY A 148 -2.62 36.50 -10.11
C GLY A 148 -2.48 35.50 -8.96
N ARG A 149 -2.55 35.92 -7.69
CA ARG A 149 -2.33 35.05 -6.52
C ARG A 149 -3.57 34.98 -5.63
N THR A 150 -3.98 33.76 -5.29
CA THR A 150 -5.09 33.49 -4.37
C THR A 150 -4.57 32.71 -3.17
N ARG A 151 -4.92 33.13 -1.96
CA ARG A 151 -4.46 32.52 -0.71
C ARG A 151 -5.63 32.06 0.16
N TRP A 152 -5.47 30.94 0.85
CA TRP A 152 -6.35 30.51 1.94
C TRP A 152 -5.51 30.13 3.16
N GLU A 153 -6.08 30.32 4.35
CA GLU A 153 -5.43 29.99 5.62
C GLU A 153 -6.47 29.41 6.60
N SER A 154 -6.08 28.34 7.30
CA SER A 154 -6.84 27.78 8.42
C SER A 154 -5.86 27.15 9.40
N GLY A 155 -5.89 27.62 10.65
CA GLY A 155 -4.81 27.34 11.61
C GLY A 155 -3.46 27.77 11.05
N ASP A 156 -2.48 26.87 11.09
CA ASP A 156 -1.14 27.09 10.57
C ASP A 156 -0.92 26.52 9.15
N THR A 157 -1.99 26.05 8.49
CA THR A 157 -1.92 25.63 7.08
C THR A 157 -2.23 26.81 6.18
N ARG A 158 -1.30 27.12 5.27
CA ARG A 158 -1.45 28.19 4.27
C ARG A 158 -1.36 27.58 2.87
N VAL A 159 -2.32 27.90 2.02
CA VAL A 159 -2.34 27.47 0.61
C VAL A 159 -2.25 28.69 -0.29
N VAL A 160 -1.39 28.63 -1.30
CA VAL A 160 -1.23 29.68 -2.31
C VAL A 160 -1.39 29.08 -3.69
N VAL A 161 -2.24 29.69 -4.51
CA VAL A 161 -2.35 29.40 -5.94
C VAL A 161 -1.91 30.63 -6.72
N THR A 162 -0.89 30.47 -7.56
CA THR A 162 -0.43 31.48 -8.50
C THR A 162 -0.90 31.12 -9.90
N ALA A 163 -1.54 32.05 -10.60
CA ALA A 163 -2.11 31.89 -11.93
C ALA A 163 -1.51 32.92 -12.90
N ASP A 164 -1.03 32.44 -14.04
CA ASP A 164 -0.48 33.27 -15.13
C ASP A 164 -1.26 33.00 -16.43
N PRO A 165 -1.88 34.00 -17.07
CA PRO A 165 -1.92 35.43 -16.70
C PRO A 165 -2.89 35.78 -15.55
N GLY A 166 -3.65 34.81 -15.06
CA GLY A 166 -4.63 34.96 -14.00
C GLY A 166 -5.65 33.83 -14.04
N VAL A 167 -6.58 33.78 -13.07
CA VAL A 167 -7.65 32.76 -13.03
C VAL A 167 -8.78 33.01 -14.05
N SER A 168 -8.75 34.14 -14.75
CA SER A 168 -9.68 34.48 -15.82
C SER A 168 -8.92 35.16 -16.95
N ALA A 169 -9.17 34.76 -18.18
CA ALA A 169 -8.56 35.33 -19.38
C ALA A 169 -9.60 35.39 -20.52
N THR A 170 -9.40 36.32 -21.46
CA THR A 170 -10.21 36.40 -22.69
C THR A 170 -9.29 36.34 -23.90
N PRO A 171 -8.70 35.17 -24.19
CA PRO A 171 -7.78 35.04 -25.31
C PRO A 171 -8.54 35.15 -26.64
N ARG A 172 -7.87 35.79 -27.61
CA ARG A 172 -8.16 35.63 -29.02
C ARG A 172 -7.12 34.67 -29.61
N VAL A 173 -7.55 33.52 -30.11
CA VAL A 173 -6.66 32.46 -30.62
C VAL A 173 -6.87 32.32 -32.13
N GLU A 174 -5.85 32.61 -32.93
CA GLU A 174 -5.92 32.52 -34.38
C GLU A 174 -5.91 31.06 -34.88
N PRO A 175 -6.33 30.78 -36.13
CA PRO A 175 -6.28 29.44 -36.69
C PRO A 175 -4.88 28.81 -36.60
N GLY A 176 -4.80 27.64 -35.96
CA GLY A 176 -3.55 26.90 -35.79
C GLY A 176 -2.76 27.25 -34.52
N GLU A 177 -3.15 28.30 -33.79
CA GLU A 177 -2.50 28.76 -32.57
C GLU A 177 -3.11 28.14 -31.31
N GLU A 178 -2.43 28.41 -30.18
CA GLU A 178 -2.85 27.97 -28.86
C GLU A 178 -2.67 29.10 -27.83
N PHE A 179 -3.50 29.05 -26.78
CA PHE A 179 -3.38 29.91 -25.59
C PHE A 179 -3.22 29.03 -24.36
N THR A 180 -2.32 29.39 -23.46
CA THR A 180 -2.06 28.63 -22.22
C THR A 180 -2.23 29.51 -20.98
N LEU A 181 -2.91 28.94 -19.99
CA LEU A 181 -3.02 29.44 -18.61
C LEU A 181 -2.37 28.41 -17.68
N THR A 182 -1.45 28.84 -16.83
CA THR A 182 -0.74 27.97 -15.88
C THR A 182 -1.10 28.32 -14.45
N LEU A 183 -1.36 27.30 -13.62
CA LEU A 183 -1.53 27.41 -12.19
C LEU A 183 -0.39 26.68 -11.47
N HIS A 184 0.14 27.28 -10.41
CA HIS A 184 1.03 26.65 -9.45
C HIS A 184 0.38 26.69 -8.07
N VAL A 185 0.20 25.53 -7.44
CA VAL A 185 -0.36 25.36 -6.10
C VAL A 185 0.75 24.95 -5.15
N THR A 186 0.93 25.70 -4.08
CA THR A 186 1.86 25.37 -2.99
C THR A 186 1.16 25.49 -1.65
N ALA A 187 1.70 24.83 -0.62
CA ALA A 187 1.18 24.91 0.73
C ALA A 187 2.28 24.85 1.80
N ASP A 188 2.10 25.65 2.84
CA ASP A 188 2.87 25.58 4.09
C ASP A 188 2.02 24.85 5.15
N PHE A 189 2.69 24.08 6.01
CA PHE A 189 2.06 23.23 7.01
C PHE A 189 2.58 23.54 8.42
N PRO A 190 1.81 23.27 9.49
CA PRO A 190 2.28 23.39 10.85
C PRO A 190 3.54 22.55 11.09
N LYS A 191 4.37 23.02 12.04
CA LYS A 191 5.45 22.19 12.58
C LYS A 191 4.85 21.03 13.37
N SER A 192 5.42 19.84 13.20
CA SER A 192 5.03 18.67 13.97
C SER A 192 5.18 18.90 15.47
N THR A 193 4.17 18.53 16.24
CA THR A 193 4.20 18.48 17.71
C THR A 193 4.65 17.12 18.25
N THR A 194 4.72 16.12 17.37
CA THR A 194 5.02 14.71 17.69
C THR A 194 6.46 14.31 17.34
N GLY A 195 7.20 15.21 16.68
CA GLY A 195 8.54 14.92 16.15
C GLY A 195 8.52 14.10 14.85
N PHE A 196 7.34 13.86 14.28
CA PHE A 196 7.17 13.19 12.99
C PHE A 196 6.43 14.10 12.00
N SER A 197 6.98 14.24 10.79
CA SER A 197 6.30 14.90 9.68
C SER A 197 6.39 14.03 8.43
N ILE A 198 5.37 14.17 7.57
CA ILE A 198 5.27 13.46 6.30
C ILE A 198 6.06 14.27 5.28
N GLU A 199 7.27 13.83 4.97
CA GLU A 199 8.18 14.52 4.04
C GLU A 199 8.49 13.66 2.81
N PRO A 200 8.71 14.29 1.63
CA PRO A 200 9.24 13.58 0.48
C PRO A 200 10.70 13.18 0.70
N PRO A 201 11.20 12.15 -0.01
CA PRO A 201 12.63 11.87 -0.04
C PRO A 201 13.38 12.98 -0.79
N ALA A 202 14.69 13.11 -0.54
CA ALA A 202 15.55 14.04 -1.26
C ALA A 202 15.57 13.75 -2.77
N GLU A 203 15.57 12.47 -3.15
CA GLU A 203 15.55 12.01 -4.53
C GLU A 203 14.61 10.81 -4.68
N ARG A 204 13.91 10.72 -5.83
CA ARG A 204 13.10 9.56 -6.22
C ARG A 204 13.72 8.87 -7.42
N THR A 205 14.61 7.92 -7.16
CA THR A 205 15.30 7.16 -8.21
C THR A 205 14.31 6.23 -8.92
N PRO A 206 14.27 6.23 -10.27
CA PRO A 206 13.54 5.22 -11.03
C PRO A 206 14.06 3.81 -10.75
N TYR A 207 13.15 2.83 -10.74
CA TYR A 207 13.54 1.42 -10.65
C TYR A 207 14.13 0.96 -11.98
N ALA A 208 15.39 0.53 -11.97
CA ALA A 208 16.07 -0.01 -13.14
C ALA A 208 15.79 -1.51 -13.33
N VAL A 209 14.51 -1.89 -13.24
CA VAL A 209 14.05 -3.28 -13.36
C VAL A 209 13.51 -3.49 -14.76
N THR A 210 13.80 -4.65 -15.36
CA THR A 210 13.25 -5.02 -16.67
C THR A 210 12.56 -6.36 -16.57
N VAL A 211 11.43 -6.49 -17.26
CA VAL A 211 10.68 -7.74 -17.34
C VAL A 211 10.39 -8.08 -18.79
N ARG A 212 10.56 -9.36 -19.14
CA ARG A 212 10.06 -9.93 -20.40
C ARG A 212 9.31 -11.21 -20.09
N CYS A 213 8.07 -11.28 -20.52
CA CYS A 213 7.19 -12.41 -20.31
C CYS A 213 6.43 -12.73 -21.60
N ASP A 214 6.11 -14.00 -21.80
CA ASP A 214 5.18 -14.43 -22.86
C ASP A 214 3.75 -13.90 -22.62
N ASP A 215 3.37 -13.66 -21.36
CA ASP A 215 2.18 -12.88 -21.00
C ASP A 215 2.51 -11.38 -20.82
N LYS A 216 2.11 -10.57 -21.80
CA LYS A 216 2.31 -9.10 -21.79
C LYS A 216 1.55 -8.35 -20.69
N ARG A 217 0.60 -8.99 -20.01
CA ARG A 217 -0.08 -8.40 -18.86
C ARG A 217 0.87 -8.30 -17.66
N VAL A 218 1.81 -9.24 -17.52
CA VAL A 218 2.84 -9.22 -16.46
C VAL A 218 3.76 -8.02 -16.61
N GLU A 219 4.19 -7.71 -17.83
CA GLU A 219 5.04 -6.55 -18.12
C GLU A 219 4.35 -5.24 -17.71
N ARG A 220 3.09 -5.06 -18.14
CA ARG A 220 2.29 -3.88 -17.78
C ARG A 220 2.01 -3.77 -16.29
N TRP A 221 1.79 -4.91 -15.62
CA TRP A 221 1.57 -4.95 -14.18
C TRP A 221 2.81 -4.48 -13.42
N LEU A 222 3.99 -5.04 -13.71
CA LEU A 222 5.22 -4.65 -13.03
C LEU A 222 5.58 -3.17 -13.31
N ASP A 223 5.48 -2.73 -14.57
CA ASP A 223 5.82 -1.35 -14.95
C ASP A 223 4.95 -0.34 -14.19
N ARG A 224 3.63 -0.54 -14.15
CA ARG A 224 2.72 0.34 -13.41
C ARG A 224 2.98 0.25 -11.90
N SER A 225 3.21 -0.94 -11.35
CA SER A 225 3.53 -1.14 -9.94
C SER A 225 4.79 -0.38 -9.51
N LEU A 226 5.88 -0.42 -10.29
CA LEU A 226 7.13 0.27 -9.95
C LEU A 226 7.02 1.80 -10.07
N ASP A 227 6.23 2.29 -11.02
CA ASP A 227 5.91 3.70 -11.15
C ASP A 227 5.11 4.21 -9.92
N ASP A 228 4.11 3.44 -9.48
CA ASP A 228 3.34 3.74 -8.28
C ASP A 228 4.18 3.66 -7.00
N VAL A 229 5.01 2.63 -6.84
CA VAL A 229 5.94 2.50 -5.71
C VAL A 229 6.87 3.71 -5.64
N ARG A 230 7.42 4.16 -6.78
CA ARG A 230 8.29 5.35 -6.83
C ARG A 230 7.54 6.58 -6.33
N ALA A 231 6.30 6.78 -6.78
CA ALA A 231 5.51 7.95 -6.42
C ALA A 231 5.06 7.94 -4.95
N LEU A 232 4.94 6.78 -4.31
CA LEU A 232 4.56 6.59 -2.90
C LEU A 232 5.69 6.81 -1.89
N GLN A 233 6.93 7.02 -2.35
CA GLN A 233 8.06 7.19 -1.45
C GLN A 233 7.98 8.48 -0.63
N LEU A 234 8.25 8.33 0.67
CA LEU A 234 8.38 9.36 1.67
C LEU A 234 9.73 9.19 2.38
N ALA A 235 10.08 10.15 3.23
CA ALA A 235 11.25 10.05 4.08
C ALA A 235 11.00 10.64 5.47
N VAL A 236 11.78 10.15 6.43
CA VAL A 236 11.85 10.70 7.78
C VAL A 236 13.29 10.59 8.27
N ASP A 237 13.84 11.67 8.80
CA ASP A 237 15.24 11.75 9.26
C ASP A 237 16.29 11.32 8.20
N GLY A 238 15.94 11.46 6.91
CA GLY A 238 16.78 11.04 5.77
C GLY A 238 16.55 9.60 5.31
N ASP A 239 15.83 8.79 6.08
CA ASP A 239 15.51 7.41 5.75
C ASP A 239 14.24 7.30 4.89
N ARG A 240 14.35 6.61 3.76
CA ARG A 240 13.23 6.36 2.83
C ARG A 240 12.30 5.27 3.35
N TYR A 241 11.01 5.48 3.17
CA TYR A 241 9.96 4.48 3.38
C TYR A 241 8.81 4.67 2.37
N LEU A 242 7.84 3.77 2.34
CA LEU A 242 6.63 3.90 1.52
C LEU A 242 5.44 4.33 2.38
N GLY A 243 4.75 5.40 1.96
CA GLY A 243 3.44 5.72 2.51
C GLY A 243 2.42 4.66 2.06
N ALA A 244 1.58 4.17 3.00
CA ALA A 244 0.73 3.01 2.75
C ALA A 244 -0.21 3.18 1.54
N GLY A 245 -0.96 4.29 1.48
CA GLY A 245 -1.62 4.66 0.24
C GLY A 245 -2.53 5.88 0.32
N PRO A 246 -2.66 6.64 -0.77
CA PRO A 246 -3.44 7.86 -0.77
C PRO A 246 -4.95 7.64 -0.96
N PRO A 247 -5.77 8.56 -0.47
CA PRO A 247 -5.38 9.73 0.32
C PRO A 247 -5.41 9.46 1.84
N TRP A 248 -5.85 8.27 2.28
CA TRP A 248 -6.18 8.00 3.69
C TRP A 248 -4.98 7.66 4.56
N TYR A 249 -3.99 6.98 3.98
CA TYR A 249 -2.93 6.30 4.71
C TYR A 249 -1.54 6.71 4.19
N LEU A 250 -1.40 7.91 3.61
CA LEU A 250 -0.15 8.38 3.03
C LEU A 250 0.83 8.88 4.11
N THR A 251 1.25 7.98 5.01
CA THR A 251 2.16 8.22 6.13
C THR A 251 2.92 6.93 6.50
N LEU A 252 3.79 6.97 7.51
CA LEU A 252 4.55 5.82 8.00
C LEU A 252 3.64 4.87 8.79
N PHE A 253 3.28 3.74 8.17
CA PHE A 253 2.62 2.60 8.80
C PHE A 253 3.66 1.49 8.97
N GLY A 254 3.91 1.04 10.19
CA GLY A 254 4.96 0.06 10.48
C GLY A 254 4.79 -1.22 9.67
N ARG A 255 3.62 -1.86 9.78
CA ARG A 255 3.29 -3.08 9.04
C ARG A 255 3.34 -2.88 7.53
N ASP A 256 2.62 -1.91 6.99
CA ASP A 256 2.53 -1.67 5.56
C ASP A 256 3.91 -1.38 4.95
N SER A 257 4.71 -0.54 5.60
CA SER A 257 6.06 -0.22 5.14
C SER A 257 6.99 -1.43 5.22
N LEU A 258 6.89 -2.27 6.26
CA LEU A 258 7.69 -3.50 6.38
C LEU A 258 7.33 -4.54 5.31
N ILE A 259 6.04 -4.82 5.11
CA ILE A 259 5.58 -5.75 4.07
C ILE A 259 6.01 -5.24 2.68
N SER A 260 5.71 -3.97 2.38
CA SER A 260 6.00 -3.39 1.06
C SER A 260 7.50 -3.34 0.77
N SER A 261 8.30 -2.82 1.70
CA SER A 261 9.76 -2.75 1.52
C SER A 261 10.41 -4.13 1.52
N GLY A 262 9.92 -5.07 2.34
CA GLY A 262 10.35 -6.45 2.35
C GLY A 262 10.09 -7.19 1.03
N MET A 263 8.97 -6.90 0.36
CA MET A 263 8.68 -7.38 -1.00
C MET A 263 9.62 -6.75 -2.06
N LEU A 264 10.07 -5.51 -1.83
CA LEU A 264 10.91 -4.74 -2.75
C LEU A 264 12.42 -4.88 -2.52
N ILE A 265 12.87 -5.58 -1.47
CA ILE A 265 14.30 -5.87 -1.23
C ILE A 265 15.04 -6.31 -2.51
N PRO A 266 14.48 -7.19 -3.36
CA PRO A 266 15.16 -7.63 -4.58
C PRO A 266 15.46 -6.53 -5.61
N VAL A 267 14.80 -5.38 -5.54
CA VAL A 267 14.92 -4.30 -6.52
C VAL A 267 15.39 -2.97 -5.90
N ASP A 268 15.18 -2.77 -4.60
CA ASP A 268 15.66 -1.62 -3.84
C ASP A 268 15.91 -2.01 -2.36
N PRO A 269 17.05 -2.66 -2.06
CA PRO A 269 17.40 -3.02 -0.69
C PRO A 269 17.59 -1.78 0.22
N SER A 270 17.92 -0.61 -0.36
CA SER A 270 18.10 0.63 0.41
C SER A 270 16.80 1.16 1.00
N LEU A 271 15.66 0.91 0.34
CA LEU A 271 14.34 1.25 0.85
C LEU A 271 13.98 0.44 2.10
N ALA A 272 14.30 -0.85 2.11
CA ALA A 272 14.10 -1.70 3.29
C ALA A 272 15.03 -1.28 4.44
N ALA A 273 16.31 -1.01 4.15
CA ALA A 273 17.26 -0.51 5.15
C ALA A 273 16.79 0.81 5.79
N GLY A 274 16.32 1.77 4.97
CA GLY A 274 15.74 3.02 5.46
C GLY A 274 14.48 2.79 6.30
N THR A 275 13.57 1.94 5.84
CA THR A 275 12.34 1.59 6.59
C THR A 275 12.66 0.98 7.96
N LEU A 276 13.63 0.06 8.02
CA LEU A 276 14.07 -0.57 9.26
C LEU A 276 14.62 0.46 10.26
N ARG A 277 15.48 1.39 9.81
CA ARG A 277 16.02 2.46 10.65
C ARG A 277 14.95 3.45 11.11
N ALA A 278 14.08 3.89 10.19
CA ALA A 278 12.99 4.81 10.48
C ALA A 278 12.08 4.28 11.61
N LEU A 279 11.75 2.99 11.57
CA LEU A 279 10.95 2.31 12.58
C LEU A 279 11.74 2.00 13.86
N ALA A 280 13.00 1.60 13.75
CA ALA A 280 13.87 1.35 14.91
C ALA A 280 14.06 2.60 15.78
N ALA A 281 14.21 3.77 15.15
CA ALA A 281 14.29 5.06 15.83
C ALA A 281 13.02 5.41 16.63
N ARG A 282 11.90 4.74 16.33
CA ARG A 282 10.57 4.93 16.93
C ARG A 282 10.08 3.68 17.65
N GLN A 283 10.97 2.75 17.99
CA GLN A 283 10.62 1.54 18.73
C GLN A 283 10.27 1.90 20.19
N GLY A 284 9.12 1.41 20.67
CA GLY A 284 8.53 1.78 21.96
C GLY A 284 9.47 1.57 23.15
N THR A 285 9.47 2.50 24.09
CA THR A 285 10.43 2.55 25.22
C THR A 285 9.77 2.52 26.60
N LYS A 286 8.45 2.64 26.64
CA LYS A 286 7.64 2.69 27.87
C LYS A 286 6.36 1.88 27.70
N VAL A 287 5.69 1.61 28.81
CA VAL A 287 4.33 1.05 28.83
C VAL A 287 3.34 2.20 28.90
N ASP A 288 2.51 2.35 27.87
CA ASP A 288 1.49 3.41 27.77
C ASP A 288 0.24 2.88 27.06
N ALA A 289 -0.82 2.59 27.82
CA ALA A 289 -2.07 2.05 27.30
C ALA A 289 -2.76 3.00 26.30
N GLY A 290 -2.58 4.32 26.44
CA GLY A 290 -3.22 5.31 25.57
C GLY A 290 -2.69 5.29 24.14
N THR A 291 -1.41 4.95 23.96
CA THR A 291 -0.76 4.78 22.66
C THR A 291 -0.55 3.31 22.29
N ALA A 292 -0.93 2.37 23.16
CA ALA A 292 -0.60 0.95 23.10
C ALA A 292 0.92 0.66 23.04
N GLU A 293 1.74 1.58 23.55
CA GLU A 293 3.20 1.47 23.52
C GLU A 293 3.68 0.46 24.57
N GLN A 294 4.62 -0.38 24.17
CA GLN A 294 5.34 -1.28 25.05
C GLN A 294 6.85 -1.26 24.69
N PRO A 295 7.76 -1.49 25.65
CA PRO A 295 9.18 -1.59 25.38
C PRO A 295 9.50 -2.64 24.30
N GLY A 296 10.18 -2.22 23.23
CA GLY A 296 10.59 -3.08 22.12
C GLY A 296 9.59 -3.21 20.97
N LYS A 297 8.37 -2.69 21.15
CA LYS A 297 7.30 -2.76 20.13
C LYS A 297 7.54 -1.79 18.98
N ILE A 298 7.28 -2.23 17.75
CA ILE A 298 7.30 -1.36 16.55
C ILE A 298 5.93 -0.67 16.38
N PRO A 299 5.86 0.63 16.02
CA PRO A 299 4.59 1.35 15.92
C PRO A 299 3.71 0.86 14.78
N HIS A 300 2.39 1.02 14.95
CA HIS A 300 1.38 0.77 13.93
C HIS A 300 1.38 1.90 12.90
N GLU A 301 1.15 3.15 13.33
CA GLU A 301 1.18 4.32 12.45
C GLU A 301 1.66 5.58 13.16
N LEU A 302 2.20 6.52 12.37
CA LEU A 302 2.59 7.85 12.83
C LEU A 302 1.91 8.94 12.00
N ARG A 303 1.43 9.98 12.67
CA ARG A 303 0.75 11.15 12.09
C ARG A 303 1.15 12.43 12.83
N ALA A 304 0.85 13.55 12.20
CA ALA A 304 1.06 14.87 12.80
C ALA A 304 -0.05 15.25 13.81
N GLU A 305 -1.25 14.68 13.64
CA GLU A 305 -2.44 14.99 14.43
C GLU A 305 -3.20 13.69 14.78
N VAL A 306 -4.15 13.79 15.71
CA VAL A 306 -5.04 12.69 16.10
C VAL A 306 -5.87 12.25 14.89
N ALA A 307 -6.01 10.94 14.70
CA ALA A 307 -6.87 10.38 13.67
C ALA A 307 -8.20 9.92 14.27
N ASP A 308 -9.27 10.66 13.99
CA ASP A 308 -10.64 10.30 14.37
C ASP A 308 -11.33 9.61 13.19
N HIS A 309 -11.51 8.29 13.29
CA HIS A 309 -12.12 7.48 12.24
C HIS A 309 -13.65 7.40 12.37
N GLY A 310 -14.23 8.05 13.39
CA GLY A 310 -15.64 7.91 13.75
C GLY A 310 -15.94 6.57 14.42
N GLY A 311 -17.19 6.40 14.88
CA GLY A 311 -17.64 5.14 15.46
C GLY A 311 -16.98 4.74 16.79
N GLY A 312 -16.24 5.66 17.43
CA GLY A 312 -15.51 5.43 18.68
C GLY A 312 -14.03 5.09 18.49
N LEU A 313 -13.55 4.90 17.26
CA LEU A 313 -12.15 4.66 16.95
C LEU A 313 -11.39 5.98 16.82
N VAL A 314 -10.53 6.27 17.80
CA VAL A 314 -9.71 7.48 17.84
C VAL A 314 -8.28 7.09 18.16
N LEU A 315 -7.38 7.32 17.21
CA LEU A 315 -5.98 6.92 17.32
C LEU A 315 -5.11 8.13 17.65
N PRO A 316 -4.21 8.03 18.65
CA PRO A 316 -3.25 9.08 18.93
C PRO A 316 -2.27 9.25 17.76
N PRO A 317 -1.59 10.41 17.64
CA PRO A 317 -0.69 10.67 16.51
C PRO A 317 0.49 9.69 16.42
N VAL A 318 0.87 9.05 17.53
CA VAL A 318 1.84 7.95 17.55
C VAL A 318 1.14 6.78 18.20
N TYR A 319 0.87 5.74 17.40
CA TYR A 319 0.07 4.60 17.83
C TYR A 319 0.81 3.29 17.58
N TYR A 320 0.76 2.39 18.58
CA TYR A 320 1.47 1.11 18.60
C TYR A 320 0.50 -0.09 18.65
N GLY A 321 -0.78 0.09 18.34
CA GLY A 321 -1.78 -1.00 18.34
C GLY A 321 -1.64 -1.94 17.15
N THR A 322 -0.50 -2.62 17.06
CA THR A 322 -0.17 -3.69 16.10
C THR A 322 0.43 -4.86 16.87
N HIS A 323 0.18 -6.09 16.44
CA HIS A 323 0.75 -7.29 17.05
C HIS A 323 1.60 -8.13 16.08
N ASP A 324 1.80 -7.63 14.86
CA ASP A 324 2.56 -8.26 13.78
C ASP A 324 3.80 -7.46 13.35
N ALA A 325 3.80 -6.12 13.49
CA ALA A 325 4.87 -5.26 12.98
C ALA A 325 6.24 -5.55 13.60
N THR A 326 6.31 -5.93 14.88
CA THR A 326 7.60 -6.18 15.56
C THR A 326 8.30 -7.42 14.99
N GLN A 327 7.55 -8.48 14.74
CA GLN A 327 8.03 -9.73 14.15
C GLN A 327 8.35 -9.53 12.66
N LEU A 328 7.51 -8.78 11.94
CA LEU A 328 7.77 -8.39 10.57
C LEU A 328 9.05 -7.54 10.45
N TRP A 329 9.36 -6.69 11.44
CA TRP A 329 10.60 -5.92 11.47
C TRP A 329 11.83 -6.83 11.57
N ILE A 330 11.80 -7.83 12.48
CA ILE A 330 12.88 -8.80 12.64
C ILE A 330 13.10 -9.61 11.36
N THR A 331 12.02 -10.14 10.79
CA THR A 331 12.10 -10.97 9.57
C THR A 331 12.53 -10.15 8.35
N THR A 332 12.18 -8.87 8.29
CA THR A 332 12.62 -7.94 7.23
C THR A 332 14.09 -7.59 7.38
N LEU A 333 14.59 -7.37 8.61
CA LEU A 333 16.02 -7.17 8.89
C LEU A 333 16.84 -8.40 8.45
N HIS A 334 16.39 -9.60 8.80
CA HIS A 334 17.03 -10.83 8.37
C HIS A 334 17.05 -10.97 6.85
N LYS A 335 15.91 -10.73 6.18
CA LYS A 335 15.86 -10.76 4.72
C LYS A 335 16.80 -9.72 4.10
N ALA A 336 16.82 -8.49 4.62
CA ALA A 336 17.72 -7.44 4.12
C ALA A 336 19.19 -7.85 4.27
N TRP A 337 19.58 -8.41 5.42
CA TRP A 337 20.91 -8.97 5.66
C TRP A 337 21.27 -10.08 4.67
N ARG A 338 20.38 -11.05 4.44
CA ARG A 338 20.58 -12.15 3.47
C ARG A 338 20.72 -11.66 2.03
N TRP A 339 20.03 -10.58 1.69
CA TRP A 339 20.12 -9.91 0.38
C TRP A 339 21.29 -8.93 0.26
N GLY A 340 22.08 -8.74 1.33
CA GLY A 340 23.33 -7.97 1.30
C GLY A 340 23.24 -6.54 1.84
N MET A 341 22.32 -6.25 2.77
CA MET A 341 22.38 -5.02 3.56
C MET A 341 23.76 -4.89 4.25
N PRO A 342 24.41 -3.71 4.23
CA PRO A 342 25.74 -3.53 4.77
C PRO A 342 25.87 -4.00 6.23
N ALA A 343 26.94 -4.74 6.52
CA ALA A 343 27.11 -5.42 7.81
C ALA A 343 27.27 -4.46 9.00
N ASP A 344 27.74 -3.23 8.77
CA ASP A 344 27.76 -2.15 9.75
C ASP A 344 26.36 -1.61 10.03
N GLU A 345 25.55 -1.38 9.00
CA GLU A 345 24.14 -0.97 9.17
C GLU A 345 23.31 -2.04 9.89
N VAL A 346 23.52 -3.32 9.60
CA VAL A 346 22.87 -4.43 10.34
C VAL A 346 23.33 -4.43 11.80
N ARG A 347 24.63 -4.24 12.06
CA ARG A 347 25.19 -4.19 13.42
C ARG A 347 24.57 -3.07 14.26
N ASP A 348 24.36 -1.90 13.66
CA ASP A 348 23.77 -0.74 14.34
C ASP A 348 22.31 -0.99 14.76
N LEU A 349 21.62 -1.96 14.14
CA LEU A 349 20.25 -2.34 14.46
C LEU A 349 20.14 -3.52 15.46
N LEU A 350 21.25 -4.15 15.86
CA LEU A 350 21.22 -5.28 16.81
C LEU A 350 20.60 -4.91 18.18
N PRO A 351 20.85 -3.72 18.78
CA PRO A 351 20.18 -3.35 20.03
C PRO A 351 18.65 -3.26 19.89
N ASN A 352 18.16 -2.87 18.71
CA ASN A 352 16.73 -2.85 18.41
C ASN A 352 16.16 -4.26 18.20
N LEU A 353 16.94 -5.15 17.57
CA LEU A 353 16.62 -6.58 17.43
C LEU A 353 16.46 -7.25 18.81
N GLU A 354 17.43 -7.07 19.72
CA GLU A 354 17.34 -7.62 21.08
C GLU A 354 16.07 -7.15 21.79
N ARG A 355 15.77 -5.84 21.73
CA ARG A 355 14.53 -5.29 22.31
C ARG A 355 13.26 -5.84 21.66
N ALA A 356 13.25 -6.04 20.35
CA ALA A 356 12.11 -6.58 19.63
C ALA A 356 11.85 -8.06 19.99
N LEU A 357 12.92 -8.86 20.12
CA LEU A 357 12.85 -10.23 20.61
C LEU A 357 12.37 -10.27 22.06
N THR A 358 12.93 -9.43 22.94
CA THR A 358 12.47 -9.29 24.32
C THR A 358 10.99 -8.93 24.40
N TRP A 359 10.49 -8.04 23.54
CA TRP A 359 9.07 -7.70 23.50
C TRP A 359 8.18 -8.94 23.26
N MET A 360 8.55 -9.81 22.31
CA MET A 360 7.78 -11.03 22.03
C MET A 360 7.67 -11.94 23.25
N LYS A 361 8.72 -11.99 24.08
CA LYS A 361 8.77 -12.88 25.25
C LYS A 361 8.17 -12.25 26.50
N GLU A 362 8.35 -10.95 26.73
CA GLU A 362 8.02 -10.31 28.01
C GLU A 362 6.74 -9.47 27.99
N TYR A 363 6.29 -9.00 26.82
CA TYR A 363 5.19 -8.02 26.72
C TYR A 363 4.05 -8.45 25.80
N ALA A 364 4.32 -9.32 24.84
CA ALA A 364 3.33 -9.78 23.87
C ALA A 364 2.47 -10.95 24.39
N ASP A 365 2.83 -11.55 25.53
CA ASP A 365 2.09 -12.63 26.20
C ASP A 365 1.65 -12.13 27.59
N PRO A 366 0.45 -11.52 27.71
CA PRO A 366 0.01 -10.90 28.95
C PRO A 366 -0.45 -11.89 30.02
N ASP A 367 -0.74 -13.16 29.67
CA ASP A 367 -1.22 -14.18 30.61
C ASP A 367 -0.29 -15.39 30.81
N ASP A 368 0.91 -15.34 30.22
CA ASP A 368 2.03 -16.29 30.40
C ASP A 368 1.65 -17.72 29.96
N ASP A 369 0.79 -17.84 28.95
CA ASP A 369 0.38 -19.12 28.35
C ASP A 369 1.25 -19.55 27.15
N GLY A 370 2.15 -18.65 26.73
CA GLY A 370 3.11 -18.85 25.67
C GLY A 370 2.61 -18.49 24.28
N PHE A 371 1.47 -17.80 24.14
CA PHE A 371 1.00 -17.23 22.88
C PHE A 371 1.06 -15.71 22.88
N LEU A 372 1.29 -15.13 21.70
CA LEU A 372 1.28 -13.67 21.55
C LEU A 372 -0.14 -13.18 21.33
N GLU A 373 -0.61 -12.27 22.18
CA GLU A 373 -2.00 -11.84 22.26
C GLU A 373 -2.17 -10.33 22.37
N TYR A 374 -3.23 -9.83 21.75
CA TYR A 374 -3.61 -8.43 21.86
C TYR A 374 -4.96 -8.24 22.54
N VAL A 375 -5.07 -7.07 23.18
CA VAL A 375 -6.32 -6.47 23.63
C VAL A 375 -6.18 -4.95 23.51
N ASP A 376 -7.26 -4.26 23.15
CA ASP A 376 -7.30 -2.80 23.25
C ASP A 376 -7.58 -2.38 24.70
N GLU A 377 -6.53 -2.06 25.44
CA GLU A 377 -6.63 -1.57 26.81
C GLU A 377 -7.21 -0.14 26.90
N SER A 378 -7.14 0.63 25.82
CA SER A 378 -7.60 2.03 25.78
C SER A 378 -9.13 2.15 25.65
N GLY A 379 -9.76 1.14 25.03
CA GLY A 379 -11.18 1.12 24.70
C GLY A 379 -11.59 2.03 23.53
N HIS A 380 -10.63 2.71 22.89
CA HIS A 380 -10.85 3.59 21.73
C HIS A 380 -9.87 3.31 20.58
N GLY A 381 -9.04 2.27 20.71
CA GLY A 381 -8.04 1.84 19.73
C GLY A 381 -8.58 0.76 18.79
N LEU A 382 -7.66 0.11 18.07
CA LEU A 382 -7.99 -1.02 17.20
C LEU A 382 -8.36 -2.25 18.02
N ALA A 383 -9.58 -2.76 17.80
CA ALA A 383 -10.07 -3.99 18.42
C ALA A 383 -9.29 -5.24 17.97
N ASN A 384 -8.86 -5.26 16.70
CA ASN A 384 -7.97 -6.27 16.15
C ASN A 384 -6.64 -5.63 15.77
N GLN A 385 -5.52 -6.23 16.19
CA GLN A 385 -4.17 -5.64 16.01
C GLN A 385 -3.28 -6.43 15.04
N GLY A 386 -3.81 -7.47 14.38
CA GLY A 386 -3.15 -8.10 13.23
C GLY A 386 -3.48 -7.39 11.92
N TRP A 387 -3.01 -7.92 10.78
CA TRP A 387 -3.20 -7.29 9.47
C TRP A 387 -4.67 -7.09 9.08
N LYS A 388 -5.54 -7.99 9.54
CA LYS A 388 -6.99 -7.83 9.49
C LYS A 388 -7.48 -7.07 10.73
N ASP A 389 -7.30 -5.76 10.73
CA ASP A 389 -7.55 -4.89 11.89
C ASP A 389 -8.99 -4.34 12.02
N SER A 390 -9.92 -4.75 11.14
CA SER A 390 -11.33 -4.35 11.30
C SER A 390 -11.96 -5.07 12.49
N ALA A 391 -12.88 -4.38 13.20
CA ALA A 391 -13.51 -4.92 14.41
C ALA A 391 -14.27 -6.24 14.20
N ASP A 392 -14.67 -6.56 12.97
CA ASP A 392 -15.41 -7.77 12.58
C ASP A 392 -14.54 -8.88 11.94
N ALA A 393 -13.21 -8.71 11.94
CA ALA A 393 -12.29 -9.59 11.22
C ALA A 393 -12.18 -11.01 11.80
N VAL A 394 -12.30 -11.16 13.12
CA VAL A 394 -12.12 -12.43 13.83
C VAL A 394 -13.47 -12.86 14.39
N GLN A 395 -14.05 -13.88 13.74
CA GLN A 395 -15.41 -14.33 14.03
C GLN A 395 -15.55 -15.84 13.87
N TRP A 396 -16.45 -16.41 14.66
CA TRP A 396 -16.88 -17.80 14.59
C TRP A 396 -17.72 -18.06 13.33
N PRO A 397 -17.94 -19.33 12.94
CA PRO A 397 -18.71 -19.68 11.74
C PRO A 397 -20.15 -19.12 11.72
N ASP A 398 -20.75 -18.94 12.89
CA ASP A 398 -22.09 -18.34 13.05
C ASP A 398 -22.09 -16.79 12.97
N GLY A 399 -20.91 -16.18 12.88
CA GLY A 399 -20.73 -14.74 12.80
C GLY A 399 -20.68 -14.01 14.14
N THR A 400 -20.60 -14.74 15.26
CA THR A 400 -20.28 -14.14 16.56
C THR A 400 -18.79 -13.75 16.61
N LEU A 401 -18.47 -12.62 17.23
CA LEU A 401 -17.09 -12.13 17.31
C LEU A 401 -16.31 -12.88 18.40
N ALA A 402 -15.03 -13.15 18.16
CA ALA A 402 -14.14 -13.66 19.19
C ALA A 402 -13.94 -12.60 20.29
N THR A 403 -13.79 -13.06 21.53
CA THR A 403 -13.59 -12.17 22.68
C THR A 403 -12.10 -12.05 22.98
N ALA A 404 -11.60 -10.83 23.17
CA ALA A 404 -10.21 -10.56 23.49
C ALA A 404 -9.85 -10.91 24.96
N PRO A 405 -8.58 -11.22 25.29
CA PRO A 405 -7.39 -11.22 24.41
C PRO A 405 -7.47 -12.24 23.26
N ILE A 406 -6.89 -11.90 22.10
CA ILE A 406 -6.91 -12.74 20.90
C ILE A 406 -5.48 -13.10 20.50
N ALA A 407 -5.21 -14.39 20.30
CA ALA A 407 -3.97 -14.90 19.71
C ALA A 407 -4.19 -15.28 18.25
N LEU A 408 -3.68 -14.49 17.29
CA LEU A 408 -3.83 -14.77 15.85
C LEU A 408 -2.82 -15.82 15.36
N CYS A 409 -3.23 -16.71 14.45
CA CYS A 409 -2.35 -17.77 13.96
C CYS A 409 -1.16 -17.24 13.17
N GLU A 410 -1.36 -16.26 12.28
CA GLU A 410 -0.27 -15.68 11.50
C GLU A 410 0.75 -14.96 12.37
N VAL A 411 0.31 -14.35 13.49
CA VAL A 411 1.21 -13.71 14.45
C VAL A 411 2.13 -14.73 15.11
N GLN A 412 1.62 -15.94 15.42
CA GLN A 412 2.45 -17.01 15.95
C GLN A 412 3.46 -17.51 14.90
N GLY A 413 3.05 -17.62 13.64
CA GLY A 413 3.95 -17.94 12.51
C GLY A 413 5.06 -16.90 12.36
N TYR A 414 4.72 -15.61 12.42
CA TYR A 414 5.70 -14.54 12.39
C TYR A 414 6.63 -14.57 13.60
N ALA A 415 6.12 -14.85 14.79
CA ALA A 415 6.90 -14.90 16.01
C ALA A 415 7.91 -16.05 16.00
N TYR A 416 7.49 -17.24 15.53
CA TYR A 416 8.40 -18.36 15.31
C TYR A 416 9.52 -17.99 14.31
N ALA A 417 9.15 -17.46 13.14
CA ALA A 417 10.12 -17.05 12.13
C ALA A 417 11.05 -15.95 12.64
N ALA A 418 10.55 -14.99 13.41
CA ALA A 418 11.33 -13.92 14.01
C ALA A 418 12.31 -14.44 15.07
N ALA A 419 11.92 -15.41 15.89
CA ALA A 419 12.80 -16.02 16.89
C ALA A 419 13.95 -16.80 16.22
N GLU A 420 13.66 -17.65 15.22
CA GLU A 420 14.69 -18.40 14.48
C GLU A 420 15.64 -17.47 13.70
N LYS A 421 15.10 -16.49 12.99
CA LYS A 421 15.89 -15.53 12.19
C LYS A 421 16.66 -14.54 13.06
N GLY A 422 16.06 -14.13 14.18
CA GLY A 422 16.71 -13.28 15.18
C GLY A 422 17.88 -14.01 15.85
N ALA A 423 17.69 -15.29 16.22
CA ALA A 423 18.76 -16.14 16.75
C ALA A 423 19.96 -16.20 15.78
N GLU A 424 19.68 -16.46 14.50
CA GLU A 424 20.72 -16.52 13.48
C GLU A 424 21.48 -15.19 13.32
N LEU A 425 20.77 -14.05 13.30
CA LEU A 425 21.40 -12.73 13.25
C LEU A 425 22.31 -12.49 14.47
N LEU A 426 21.82 -12.80 15.68
CA LEU A 426 22.60 -12.64 16.91
C LEU A 426 23.87 -13.52 16.86
N GLU A 427 23.73 -14.79 16.52
CA GLU A 427 24.83 -15.76 16.43
C GLU A 427 25.87 -15.34 15.38
N ALA A 428 25.42 -14.88 14.20
CA ALA A 428 26.30 -14.37 13.14
C ALA A 428 27.14 -13.15 13.57
N HIS A 429 26.66 -12.41 14.57
CA HIS A 429 27.34 -11.26 15.16
C HIS A 429 27.99 -11.55 16.53
N GLY A 430 28.08 -12.83 16.94
CA GLY A 430 28.76 -13.25 18.17
C GLY A 430 27.96 -13.01 19.45
N LEU A 431 26.66 -12.80 19.34
CA LEU A 431 25.71 -12.67 20.46
C LEU A 431 24.95 -14.01 20.67
N PRO A 432 24.42 -14.29 21.88
CA PRO A 432 23.69 -15.53 22.14
C PRO A 432 22.33 -15.55 21.43
N GLY A 433 22.01 -16.65 20.75
CA GLY A 433 20.73 -16.87 20.05
C GLY A 433 20.02 -18.18 20.42
N ASP A 434 20.65 -19.06 21.19
CA ASP A 434 20.19 -20.40 21.54
C ASP A 434 18.87 -20.41 22.34
N GLU A 435 18.68 -19.41 23.20
CA GLU A 435 17.44 -19.22 23.93
C GLU A 435 16.24 -19.01 22.99
N TRP A 436 16.42 -18.25 21.90
CA TRP A 436 15.34 -17.96 20.96
C TRP A 436 14.94 -19.18 20.13
N ARG A 437 15.88 -20.07 19.82
CA ARG A 437 15.57 -21.36 19.17
C ARG A 437 14.78 -22.29 20.08
N THR A 438 15.14 -22.29 21.37
CA THR A 438 14.40 -23.03 22.40
C THR A 438 12.98 -22.47 22.55
N TRP A 439 12.84 -21.15 22.59
CA TRP A 439 11.55 -20.46 22.65
C TRP A 439 10.69 -20.77 21.42
N ALA A 440 11.27 -20.72 20.22
CA ALA A 440 10.60 -21.03 18.97
C ALA A 440 10.10 -22.48 18.92
N SER A 441 10.94 -23.45 19.31
CA SER A 441 10.55 -24.86 19.38
C SER A 441 9.37 -25.08 20.32
N ALA A 442 9.38 -24.43 21.50
CA ALA A 442 8.28 -24.52 22.45
C ALA A 442 6.97 -23.89 21.91
N LEU A 443 7.06 -22.76 21.18
CA LEU A 443 5.90 -22.17 20.51
C LEU A 443 5.33 -23.11 19.44
N GLN A 444 6.21 -23.77 18.67
CA GLN A 444 5.81 -24.73 17.64
C GLN A 444 5.00 -25.90 18.21
N GLU A 445 5.47 -26.48 19.33
CA GLU A 445 4.77 -27.56 20.04
C GLU A 445 3.38 -27.10 20.53
N ARG A 446 3.31 -25.96 21.23
CA ARG A 446 2.04 -25.40 21.71
C ARG A 446 1.07 -25.07 20.58
N PHE A 447 1.56 -24.51 19.48
CA PHE A 447 0.73 -24.18 18.32
C PHE A 447 0.05 -25.42 17.75
N ARG A 448 0.80 -26.52 17.59
CA ARG A 448 0.24 -27.80 17.11
C ARG A 448 -0.86 -28.34 18.03
N GLU A 449 -0.70 -28.16 19.34
CA GLU A 449 -1.68 -28.63 20.32
C GLU A 449 -2.96 -27.77 20.35
N ALA A 450 -2.84 -26.44 20.20
CA ALA A 450 -3.95 -25.51 20.47
C ALA A 450 -4.68 -25.00 19.22
N PHE A 451 -3.99 -24.79 18.10
CA PHE A 451 -4.57 -24.10 16.93
C PHE A 451 -5.25 -25.04 15.93
N TRP A 452 -5.03 -26.34 15.97
CA TRP A 452 -5.58 -27.25 14.96
C TRP A 452 -7.03 -27.65 15.26
N ILE A 453 -7.93 -27.32 14.33
CA ILE A 453 -9.35 -27.66 14.39
C ILE A 453 -9.82 -28.24 13.06
N ASP A 454 -10.52 -29.38 13.10
CA ASP A 454 -11.05 -30.05 11.90
C ASP A 454 -9.99 -30.25 10.78
N GLY A 455 -8.73 -30.46 11.16
CA GLY A 455 -7.62 -30.69 10.23
C GLY A 455 -7.05 -29.43 9.57
N TYR A 456 -7.30 -28.22 10.09
CA TYR A 456 -6.63 -27.00 9.62
C TYR A 456 -6.37 -26.03 10.80
N PRO A 457 -5.43 -25.07 10.66
CA PRO A 457 -5.20 -24.05 11.67
C PRO A 457 -6.40 -23.10 11.83
N ALA A 458 -6.88 -22.94 13.06
CA ALA A 458 -7.84 -21.91 13.45
C ALA A 458 -7.30 -20.51 13.14
N ILE A 459 -8.19 -19.55 12.89
CA ILE A 459 -7.78 -18.15 12.65
C ILE A 459 -7.13 -17.55 13.90
N ALA A 460 -7.63 -17.91 15.07
CA ALA A 460 -7.18 -17.38 16.35
C ALA A 460 -7.53 -18.30 17.52
N LEU A 461 -6.97 -18.01 18.70
CA LEU A 461 -7.54 -18.39 19.99
C LEU A 461 -8.26 -17.17 20.60
N ASP A 462 -9.41 -17.40 21.25
CA ASP A 462 -10.13 -16.38 22.01
C ASP A 462 -9.63 -16.29 23.47
N SER A 463 -10.25 -15.41 24.27
CA SER A 463 -9.89 -15.18 25.68
C SER A 463 -10.00 -16.40 26.59
N ALA A 464 -10.75 -17.43 26.18
CA ALA A 464 -10.86 -18.71 26.89
C ALA A 464 -10.00 -19.80 26.22
N LYS A 465 -9.09 -19.39 25.33
CA LYS A 465 -8.17 -20.22 24.54
C LYS A 465 -8.89 -21.24 23.67
N ASN A 466 -10.12 -20.94 23.26
CA ASN A 466 -10.82 -21.79 22.31
C ASN A 466 -10.35 -21.48 20.89
N PRO A 467 -10.07 -22.50 20.06
CA PRO A 467 -9.72 -22.28 18.66
C PRO A 467 -10.93 -21.77 17.88
N VAL A 468 -10.83 -20.53 17.41
CA VAL A 468 -11.86 -19.86 16.61
C VAL A 468 -11.92 -20.52 15.24
N ALA A 469 -12.98 -21.29 15.01
CA ALA A 469 -13.20 -22.01 13.76
C ALA A 469 -13.52 -21.06 12.60
N GLY A 470 -13.29 -21.54 11.37
CA GLY A 470 -13.59 -20.79 10.16
C GLY A 470 -12.37 -20.62 9.28
N ARG A 471 -12.54 -20.86 7.98
CA ARG A 471 -11.47 -20.75 7.00
C ARG A 471 -11.28 -19.30 6.58
N ALA A 472 -10.05 -18.84 6.66
CA ALA A 472 -9.63 -17.48 6.33
C ALA A 472 -8.21 -17.50 5.75
N SER A 473 -7.83 -16.42 5.07
CA SER A 473 -6.52 -16.32 4.42
C SER A 473 -5.33 -16.33 5.39
N ASN A 474 -5.55 -16.00 6.67
CA ASN A 474 -4.54 -15.95 7.73
C ASN A 474 -3.58 -17.16 7.73
N MET A 475 -4.09 -18.39 7.50
CA MET A 475 -3.26 -19.60 7.47
C MET A 475 -2.23 -19.61 6.33
N GLY A 476 -2.47 -18.89 5.23
CA GLY A 476 -1.51 -18.72 4.13
C GLY A 476 -0.24 -18.01 4.56
N HIS A 477 -0.28 -17.22 5.64
CA HIS A 477 0.89 -16.56 6.21
C HIS A 477 1.73 -17.47 7.12
N LEU A 478 1.27 -18.71 7.39
CA LEU A 478 2.05 -19.73 8.12
C LEU A 478 3.06 -20.44 7.22
N LEU A 479 2.77 -20.50 5.91
CA LEU A 479 3.58 -21.22 4.93
C LEU A 479 4.98 -20.60 4.82
N GLY A 480 6.02 -21.44 4.89
CA GLY A 480 7.41 -21.00 4.76
C GLY A 480 7.95 -20.23 5.98
N THR A 481 7.18 -20.16 7.09
CA THR A 481 7.68 -19.61 8.36
C THR A 481 8.58 -20.61 9.10
N GLY A 482 8.45 -21.90 8.80
CA GLY A 482 9.05 -23.01 9.54
C GLY A 482 8.24 -23.48 10.75
N LEU A 483 7.14 -22.79 11.10
CA LEU A 483 6.25 -23.21 12.19
C LEU A 483 5.58 -24.55 11.86
N LEU A 484 5.16 -24.73 10.61
CA LEU A 484 4.51 -25.94 10.12
C LEU A 484 5.54 -26.92 9.55
N ASP A 485 5.26 -28.22 9.64
CA ASP A 485 5.98 -29.24 8.86
C ASP A 485 5.40 -29.38 7.43
N ALA A 486 6.04 -30.19 6.59
CA ALA A 486 5.66 -30.32 5.19
C ALA A 486 4.24 -30.91 4.97
N ASP A 487 3.77 -31.80 5.84
CA ASP A 487 2.42 -32.39 5.74
C ASP A 487 1.37 -31.36 6.19
N GLU A 488 1.69 -30.59 7.23
CA GLU A 488 0.91 -29.46 7.72
C GLU A 488 0.80 -28.34 6.66
N GLU A 489 1.90 -27.98 5.99
CA GLU A 489 1.94 -27.00 4.91
C GLU A 489 1.10 -27.46 3.70
N GLN A 490 1.19 -28.74 3.32
CA GLN A 490 0.35 -29.31 2.27
C GLN A 490 -1.13 -29.22 2.64
N THR A 491 -1.48 -29.51 3.90
CA THR A 491 -2.86 -29.43 4.39
C THR A 491 -3.40 -28.01 4.31
N VAL A 492 -2.60 -27.01 4.70
CA VAL A 492 -2.96 -25.59 4.56
C VAL A 492 -3.15 -25.22 3.09
N ALA A 493 -2.25 -25.65 2.20
CA ALA A 493 -2.39 -25.40 0.76
C ALA A 493 -3.67 -25.99 0.17
N ASP A 494 -4.05 -27.20 0.57
CA ASP A 494 -5.30 -27.86 0.13
C ASP A 494 -6.54 -27.08 0.57
N VAL A 495 -6.53 -26.51 1.79
CA VAL A 495 -7.62 -25.65 2.27
C VAL A 495 -7.69 -24.36 1.48
N LEU A 496 -6.54 -23.71 1.24
CA LEU A 496 -6.44 -22.48 0.47
C LEU A 496 -6.84 -22.69 -0.99
N ALA A 497 -6.66 -23.89 -1.57
CA ALA A 497 -7.13 -24.22 -2.92
C ALA A 497 -8.65 -24.36 -3.03
N GLY A 498 -9.38 -24.32 -1.92
CA GLY A 498 -10.84 -24.43 -1.88
C GLY A 498 -11.54 -23.28 -2.63
N ALA A 499 -12.57 -23.59 -3.41
CA ALA A 499 -13.34 -22.60 -4.17
C ALA A 499 -14.11 -21.57 -3.30
N ASP A 500 -14.21 -21.83 -2.00
CA ASP A 500 -14.75 -20.89 -1.01
C ASP A 500 -13.74 -19.81 -0.59
N LEU A 501 -12.44 -20.01 -0.86
CA LEU A 501 -11.35 -19.05 -0.63
C LEU A 501 -10.74 -18.53 -1.93
N ASP A 502 -10.51 -19.38 -2.94
CA ASP A 502 -10.02 -18.95 -4.25
C ASP A 502 -11.17 -18.33 -5.06
N SER A 503 -11.11 -17.01 -5.24
CA SER A 503 -12.10 -16.27 -6.04
C SER A 503 -11.89 -16.39 -7.55
N GLY A 504 -10.72 -16.88 -7.98
CA GLY A 504 -10.20 -16.77 -9.34
C GLY A 504 -9.66 -15.39 -9.71
N PHE A 505 -9.85 -14.39 -8.84
CA PHE A 505 -9.16 -13.09 -8.89
C PHE A 505 -8.08 -12.95 -7.81
N GLY A 506 -8.00 -13.90 -6.86
CA GLY A 506 -7.09 -13.89 -5.72
C GLY A 506 -7.72 -14.53 -4.47
N LEU A 507 -7.00 -14.52 -3.35
CA LEU A 507 -7.40 -15.17 -2.11
C LEU A 507 -8.38 -14.31 -1.31
N ARG A 508 -9.53 -14.87 -0.94
CA ARG A 508 -10.50 -14.21 -0.06
C ARG A 508 -10.02 -14.19 1.38
N THR A 509 -10.24 -13.07 2.06
CA THR A 509 -9.89 -12.95 3.49
C THR A 509 -10.72 -13.85 4.40
N LEU A 510 -11.87 -14.32 3.91
CA LEU A 510 -12.83 -15.15 4.65
C LEU A 510 -13.59 -16.06 3.68
N SER A 511 -13.75 -17.33 4.05
CA SER A 511 -14.49 -18.31 3.27
C SER A 511 -15.95 -17.91 3.03
N THR A 512 -16.45 -18.19 1.83
CA THR A 512 -17.88 -18.03 1.49
C THR A 512 -18.82 -18.89 2.32
N ALA A 513 -18.31 -19.89 3.05
CA ALA A 513 -19.10 -20.73 3.95
C ALA A 513 -19.44 -20.05 5.29
N MET A 514 -18.77 -18.93 5.63
CA MET A 514 -18.99 -18.20 6.87
C MET A 514 -20.30 -17.40 6.81
N THR A 515 -21.09 -17.38 7.90
CA THR A 515 -22.39 -16.69 7.95
C THR A 515 -22.30 -15.20 7.63
N ARG A 516 -21.17 -14.58 8.00
CA ARG A 516 -20.89 -13.15 7.81
C ARG A 516 -19.94 -12.87 6.65
N PHE A 517 -19.74 -13.84 5.76
CA PHE A 517 -19.06 -13.57 4.50
C PHE A 517 -19.77 -12.41 3.77
N ASN A 518 -18.97 -11.42 3.39
CA ASN A 518 -19.40 -10.30 2.59
C ASN A 518 -18.44 -10.16 1.41
N PRO A 519 -18.89 -10.30 0.15
CA PRO A 519 -18.01 -10.17 -1.02
C PRO A 519 -17.39 -8.77 -1.16
N LEU A 520 -17.87 -7.77 -0.41
CA LEU A 520 -17.26 -6.44 -0.28
C LEU A 520 -16.96 -6.09 1.19
N GLY A 521 -16.77 -7.08 2.05
CA GLY A 521 -16.33 -6.88 3.43
C GLY A 521 -14.84 -6.56 3.50
N TYR A 522 -14.44 -5.56 4.29
CA TYR A 522 -13.05 -5.07 4.32
C TYR A 522 -12.07 -6.20 4.68
N HIS A 523 -12.30 -6.92 5.77
CA HIS A 523 -11.58 -8.16 6.10
C HIS A 523 -12.48 -9.40 6.19
N THR A 524 -13.73 -9.30 5.71
CA THR A 524 -14.76 -10.34 5.82
C THR A 524 -15.19 -10.95 4.48
N GLY A 525 -14.34 -10.89 3.45
CA GLY A 525 -14.54 -11.61 2.19
C GLY A 525 -13.95 -10.99 0.92
N SER A 526 -13.38 -9.79 1.03
CA SER A 526 -12.59 -9.17 -0.05
C SER A 526 -11.31 -9.95 -0.35
N VAL A 527 -10.60 -9.54 -1.39
CA VAL A 527 -9.28 -10.01 -1.79
C VAL A 527 -8.30 -8.86 -1.64
N TRP A 528 -7.18 -9.12 -0.99
CA TRP A 528 -6.07 -8.18 -0.82
C TRP A 528 -4.87 -8.67 -1.64
N PRO A 529 -4.30 -7.85 -2.54
CA PRO A 529 -3.15 -8.27 -3.34
C PRO A 529 -1.93 -8.69 -2.52
N HIS A 530 -1.67 -8.02 -1.40
CA HIS A 530 -0.52 -8.33 -0.54
C HIS A 530 -0.70 -9.68 0.17
N ASP A 531 -1.88 -9.96 0.73
CA ASP A 531 -2.24 -11.23 1.38
C ASP A 531 -2.13 -12.41 0.40
N THR A 532 -2.67 -12.21 -0.81
CA THR A 532 -2.52 -13.19 -1.89
C THR A 532 -1.04 -13.40 -2.25
N ALA A 533 -0.25 -12.33 -2.37
CA ALA A 533 1.16 -12.43 -2.74
C ALA A 533 2.04 -13.06 -1.64
N MET A 534 1.78 -12.78 -0.36
CA MET A 534 2.45 -13.44 0.76
C MET A 534 2.11 -14.93 0.79
N THR A 535 0.86 -15.28 0.55
CA THR A 535 0.44 -16.68 0.41
C THR A 535 1.12 -17.36 -0.78
N VAL A 536 1.22 -16.69 -1.94
CA VAL A 536 1.95 -17.19 -3.12
C VAL A 536 3.44 -17.40 -2.82
N GLN A 537 4.08 -16.50 -2.08
CA GLN A 537 5.47 -16.66 -1.64
C GLN A 537 5.65 -17.93 -0.80
N GLY A 538 4.77 -18.12 0.19
CA GLY A 538 4.74 -19.33 1.02
C GLY A 538 4.56 -20.58 0.18
N LEU A 539 3.49 -20.67 -0.61
CA LEU A 539 3.16 -21.83 -1.44
C LEU A 539 4.28 -22.21 -2.42
N PHE A 540 4.97 -21.24 -3.04
CA PHE A 540 6.12 -21.57 -3.89
C PHE A 540 7.31 -22.08 -3.07
N ALA A 541 7.63 -21.44 -1.94
CA ALA A 541 8.73 -21.86 -1.07
C ALA A 541 8.53 -23.26 -0.48
N THR A 542 7.27 -23.66 -0.24
CA THR A 542 6.90 -24.93 0.36
C THR A 542 6.52 -26.01 -0.67
N GLY A 543 6.58 -25.69 -1.97
CA GLY A 543 6.47 -26.65 -3.08
C GLY A 543 5.07 -26.84 -3.67
N GLN A 544 4.05 -26.11 -3.21
CA GLN A 544 2.67 -26.18 -3.73
C GLN A 544 2.45 -25.23 -4.91
N ALA A 545 3.27 -25.40 -5.95
CA ALA A 545 3.33 -24.50 -7.11
C ALA A 545 2.03 -24.40 -7.91
N ASP A 546 1.22 -25.46 -7.98
CA ASP A 546 -0.07 -25.45 -8.69
C ASP A 546 -1.06 -24.48 -8.03
N VAL A 547 -1.17 -24.53 -6.70
CA VAL A 547 -2.04 -23.64 -5.92
C VAL A 547 -1.55 -22.20 -6.02
N ALA A 548 -0.23 -22.00 -5.88
CA ALA A 548 0.37 -20.68 -6.05
C ALA A 548 0.05 -20.08 -7.42
N SER A 549 0.14 -20.89 -8.48
CA SER A 549 -0.03 -20.41 -9.85
C SER A 549 -1.48 -20.04 -10.18
N SER A 550 -2.47 -20.71 -9.58
CA SER A 550 -3.88 -20.25 -9.64
C SER A 550 -4.02 -18.81 -9.14
N TYR A 551 -3.39 -18.50 -8.00
CA TYR A 551 -3.41 -17.16 -7.42
C TYR A 551 -2.64 -16.13 -8.23
N VAL A 552 -1.50 -16.51 -8.81
CA VAL A 552 -0.75 -15.64 -9.74
C VAL A 552 -1.61 -15.26 -10.94
N GLU A 553 -2.28 -16.24 -11.57
CA GLU A 553 -3.20 -15.95 -12.66
C GLU A 553 -4.37 -15.05 -12.23
N GLY A 554 -4.89 -15.26 -11.02
CA GLY A 554 -5.93 -14.42 -10.43
C GLY A 554 -5.50 -12.96 -10.30
N LEU A 555 -4.31 -12.72 -9.75
CA LEU A 555 -3.74 -11.38 -9.62
C LEU A 555 -3.50 -10.72 -11.00
N ILE A 556 -3.07 -11.46 -12.01
CA ILE A 556 -2.91 -10.94 -13.38
C ILE A 556 -4.28 -10.52 -13.96
N ARG A 557 -5.33 -11.33 -13.79
CA ARG A 557 -6.70 -10.99 -14.21
C ARG A 557 -7.20 -9.74 -13.48
N ALA A 558 -6.97 -9.65 -12.17
CA ALA A 558 -7.34 -8.49 -11.37
C ALA A 558 -6.57 -7.23 -11.82
N ALA A 559 -5.26 -7.34 -12.06
CA ALA A 559 -4.44 -6.22 -12.53
C ALA A 559 -4.99 -5.66 -13.85
N GLU A 560 -5.31 -6.51 -14.82
CA GLU A 560 -5.93 -6.08 -16.07
C GLU A 560 -7.27 -5.35 -15.88
N ALA A 561 -8.11 -5.81 -14.95
CA ALA A 561 -9.40 -5.17 -14.64
C ALA A 561 -9.26 -3.80 -13.95
N PHE A 562 -8.12 -3.53 -13.33
CA PHE A 562 -7.81 -2.28 -12.65
C PHE A 562 -6.73 -1.46 -13.38
N ASP A 563 -6.66 -1.54 -14.71
CA ASP A 563 -5.68 -0.80 -15.54
C ASP A 563 -4.23 -0.95 -15.04
N TYR A 564 -3.89 -2.14 -14.53
CA TYR A 564 -2.60 -2.54 -13.97
C TYR A 564 -2.19 -1.83 -12.68
N ARG A 565 -3.08 -1.00 -12.10
CA ARG A 565 -2.93 -0.38 -10.78
C ARG A 565 -3.86 -1.07 -9.80
N LEU A 566 -3.40 -2.17 -9.22
CA LEU A 566 -4.14 -2.92 -8.21
C LEU A 566 -4.47 -2.02 -7.01
N PRO A 567 -5.73 -2.00 -6.54
CA PRO A 567 -6.11 -1.25 -5.36
C PRO A 567 -5.65 -1.97 -4.09
N GLU A 568 -5.80 -1.28 -2.95
CA GLU A 568 -5.64 -1.85 -1.61
C GLU A 568 -6.39 -3.18 -1.44
N LEU A 569 -7.65 -3.24 -1.87
CA LEU A 569 -8.49 -4.43 -1.87
C LEU A 569 -9.57 -4.33 -2.95
N TYR A 570 -10.13 -5.47 -3.33
CA TYR A 570 -11.32 -5.57 -4.18
C TYR A 570 -12.14 -6.79 -3.78
N GLY A 571 -13.33 -6.95 -4.36
CA GLY A 571 -14.23 -8.01 -3.96
C GLY A 571 -14.99 -8.61 -5.12
N GLY A 572 -16.21 -9.05 -4.82
CA GLY A 572 -17.12 -9.68 -5.78
C GLY A 572 -17.28 -11.18 -5.57
N ARG A 573 -18.16 -11.78 -6.37
CA ARG A 573 -18.58 -13.18 -6.22
C ARG A 573 -17.67 -14.19 -6.90
N GLY A 574 -16.58 -13.71 -7.50
CA GLY A 574 -15.54 -14.54 -8.13
C GLY A 574 -15.84 -14.86 -9.58
N THR A 575 -14.89 -15.52 -10.23
CA THR A 575 -14.89 -15.77 -11.68
C THR A 575 -16.01 -16.69 -12.18
N SER A 576 -16.66 -17.44 -11.28
CA SER A 576 -17.84 -18.26 -11.59
C SER A 576 -19.10 -17.42 -11.85
N GLU A 577 -19.16 -16.20 -11.31
CA GLU A 577 -20.33 -15.31 -11.41
C GLU A 577 -20.04 -13.97 -12.11
N GLU A 578 -18.80 -13.50 -12.05
CA GLU A 578 -18.39 -12.17 -12.50
C GLU A 578 -17.19 -12.25 -13.46
N ARG A 579 -17.18 -11.39 -14.48
CA ARG A 579 -16.06 -11.34 -15.46
C ARG A 579 -14.88 -10.49 -14.98
N THR A 580 -15.15 -9.56 -14.07
CA THR A 580 -14.17 -8.64 -13.49
C THR A 580 -14.44 -8.55 -11.99
N PRO A 581 -13.41 -8.35 -11.15
CA PRO A 581 -13.60 -8.13 -9.72
C PRO A 581 -14.46 -6.88 -9.47
N THR A 582 -15.18 -6.86 -8.36
CA THR A 582 -15.97 -5.70 -7.95
C THR A 582 -15.09 -4.72 -7.17
N PRO A 583 -14.99 -3.44 -7.59
CA PRO A 583 -14.18 -2.43 -6.90
C PRO A 583 -14.69 -2.14 -5.48
N TYR A 584 -13.78 -1.98 -4.50
CA TYR A 584 -14.14 -1.62 -3.13
C TYR A 584 -14.24 -0.08 -3.00
N PRO A 585 -15.39 0.50 -2.60
CA PRO A 585 -15.65 1.92 -2.79
C PRO A 585 -14.60 2.91 -2.26
N LEU A 586 -13.94 2.59 -1.15
CA LEU A 586 -13.00 3.47 -0.43
C LEU A 586 -11.53 3.02 -0.50
N SER A 587 -11.20 2.00 -1.31
CA SER A 587 -9.85 1.43 -1.32
C SER A 587 -8.85 2.41 -1.92
N CYS A 588 -7.70 2.56 -1.28
CA CYS A 588 -6.59 3.33 -1.84
C CYS A 588 -6.16 2.75 -3.20
N ARG A 589 -5.87 3.62 -4.16
CA ARG A 589 -5.40 3.25 -5.50
C ARG A 589 -4.46 4.34 -6.03
N PRO A 590 -3.13 4.14 -6.00
CA PRO A 590 -2.42 2.90 -5.62
C PRO A 590 -2.37 2.67 -4.09
N GLN A 591 -1.88 1.50 -3.69
CA GLN A 591 -1.53 1.15 -2.31
C GLN A 591 -0.17 0.42 -2.33
N ALA A 592 0.74 0.77 -1.42
CA ALA A 592 2.14 0.35 -1.41
C ALA A 592 2.33 -1.17 -1.45
N TRP A 593 1.66 -1.90 -0.55
CA TRP A 593 1.80 -3.36 -0.49
C TRP A 593 1.16 -4.08 -1.69
N ALA A 594 0.17 -3.45 -2.34
CA ALA A 594 -0.47 -3.97 -3.53
C ALA A 594 0.42 -3.74 -4.76
N ALA A 595 1.06 -2.58 -4.84
CA ALA A 595 2.05 -2.31 -5.88
C ALA A 595 3.28 -3.21 -5.74
N ALA A 596 3.81 -3.38 -4.51
CA ALA A 596 4.95 -4.23 -4.22
C ALA A 596 4.70 -5.73 -4.50
N SER A 597 3.43 -6.17 -4.45
CA SER A 597 3.04 -7.57 -4.70
C SER A 597 3.50 -8.10 -6.08
N ALA A 598 3.58 -7.24 -7.10
CA ALA A 598 4.06 -7.63 -8.43
C ALA A 598 5.51 -8.15 -8.38
N VAL A 599 6.39 -7.45 -7.67
CA VAL A 599 7.80 -7.86 -7.49
C VAL A 599 7.87 -9.15 -6.68
N ALA A 600 7.10 -9.22 -5.58
CA ALA A 600 7.06 -10.39 -4.71
C ALA A 600 6.69 -11.67 -5.46
N VAL A 601 5.63 -11.62 -6.28
CA VAL A 601 5.13 -12.75 -7.06
C VAL A 601 6.15 -13.22 -8.10
N LEU A 602 6.76 -12.29 -8.85
CA LEU A 602 7.74 -12.64 -9.89
C LEU A 602 9.02 -13.22 -9.30
N VAL A 603 9.51 -12.65 -8.19
CA VAL A 603 10.71 -13.17 -7.50
C VAL A 603 10.43 -14.54 -6.87
N ALA A 604 9.23 -14.75 -6.31
CA ALA A 604 8.83 -16.04 -5.74
C ALA A 604 8.77 -17.15 -6.79
N ALA A 605 8.20 -16.86 -7.96
CA ALA A 605 8.13 -17.83 -9.06
C ALA A 605 9.52 -18.24 -9.59
N LEU A 606 10.52 -17.36 -9.48
CA LEU A 606 11.92 -17.68 -9.81
C LEU A 606 12.66 -18.41 -8.67
N GLY A 607 12.10 -18.42 -7.45
CA GLY A 607 12.67 -19.07 -6.27
C GLY A 607 14.06 -18.55 -5.90
N ILE A 608 14.24 -17.22 -5.91
CA ILE A 608 15.54 -16.59 -5.67
C ILE A 608 15.75 -16.41 -4.16
N GLU A 609 16.75 -17.12 -3.62
CA GLU A 609 17.11 -17.11 -2.21
C GLU A 609 18.61 -16.84 -2.05
N PRO A 610 19.01 -15.57 -1.88
CA PRO A 610 20.39 -15.22 -1.62
C PRO A 610 20.76 -15.44 -0.15
N ASP A 611 22.00 -15.86 0.06
CA ASP A 611 22.72 -15.77 1.31
C ASP A 611 24.05 -15.06 1.03
N VAL A 612 23.98 -13.73 0.92
CA VAL A 612 25.16 -12.89 0.68
C VAL A 612 26.22 -13.05 1.78
N PRO A 613 25.87 -13.08 3.08
CA PRO A 613 26.85 -13.35 4.15
C PRO A 613 27.56 -14.70 4.01
N GLY A 614 26.84 -15.75 3.59
CA GLY A 614 27.38 -17.08 3.32
C GLY A 614 28.02 -17.25 1.94
N GLY A 615 27.90 -16.25 1.06
CA GLY A 615 28.42 -16.28 -0.30
C GLY A 615 27.70 -17.25 -1.23
N THR A 616 26.42 -17.52 -1.00
CA THR A 616 25.62 -18.45 -1.83
C THR A 616 24.36 -17.79 -2.39
N LEU A 617 23.90 -18.31 -3.53
CA LEU A 617 22.64 -17.91 -4.17
C LEU A 617 21.95 -19.18 -4.65
N THR A 618 20.78 -19.45 -4.09
CA THR A 618 19.91 -20.55 -4.50
C THR A 618 18.86 -20.02 -5.46
N ILE A 619 18.60 -20.78 -6.53
CA ILE A 619 17.52 -20.52 -7.48
C ILE A 619 16.73 -21.81 -7.65
N ASN A 620 15.49 -21.82 -7.16
CA ASN A 620 14.58 -22.95 -7.19
C ASN A 620 13.26 -22.56 -7.87
N PRO A 621 13.23 -22.47 -9.21
CA PRO A 621 12.06 -21.95 -9.91
C PRO A 621 10.83 -22.83 -9.68
N ALA A 622 9.66 -22.19 -9.70
CA ALA A 622 8.39 -22.86 -9.53
C ALA A 622 8.20 -23.97 -10.56
N THR A 623 7.81 -25.16 -10.09
CA THR A 623 7.58 -26.34 -10.95
C THR A 623 6.37 -26.20 -11.87
N SER A 624 5.47 -25.24 -11.57
CA SER A 624 4.21 -25.04 -12.30
C SER A 624 3.92 -23.56 -12.59
N ALA A 625 4.94 -22.76 -12.94
CA ALA A 625 4.74 -21.35 -13.25
C ALA A 625 3.73 -21.16 -14.42
N PRO A 626 2.88 -20.11 -14.40
CA PRO A 626 1.89 -19.86 -15.44
C PRO A 626 2.49 -19.34 -16.77
N TRP A 627 3.82 -19.34 -16.89
CA TRP A 627 4.57 -18.77 -18.01
C TRP A 627 5.58 -19.79 -18.53
N GLN A 628 5.76 -19.86 -19.86
CA GLN A 628 6.86 -20.63 -20.45
C GLN A 628 8.17 -19.85 -20.38
N THR A 629 8.08 -18.51 -20.47
CA THR A 629 9.25 -17.63 -20.42
C THR A 629 9.02 -16.44 -19.51
N LEU A 630 9.94 -16.22 -18.57
CA LEU A 630 10.02 -15.02 -17.75
C LEU A 630 11.49 -14.62 -17.60
N GLU A 631 11.83 -13.39 -17.96
CA GLU A 631 13.13 -12.78 -17.70
C GLU A 631 12.93 -11.56 -16.81
N LEU A 632 13.60 -11.52 -15.65
CA LEU A 632 13.57 -10.42 -14.70
C LEU A 632 15.00 -9.94 -14.48
N GLY A 633 15.27 -8.70 -14.88
CA GLY A 633 16.57 -8.04 -14.78
C GLY A 633 16.56 -6.85 -13.83
N GLY A 634 17.75 -6.45 -13.35
CA GLY A 634 17.88 -5.36 -12.39
C GLY A 634 17.75 -5.79 -10.92
N LEU A 635 17.82 -7.10 -10.65
CA LEU A 635 17.74 -7.64 -9.30
C LEU A 635 19.03 -7.36 -8.54
N ARG A 636 18.94 -6.79 -7.34
CA ARG A 636 20.07 -6.40 -6.49
C ARG A 636 20.38 -7.50 -5.49
N VAL A 637 21.60 -8.02 -5.50
CA VAL A 637 22.08 -9.02 -4.52
C VAL A 637 23.47 -8.62 -4.07
N GLY A 638 23.58 -8.12 -2.83
CA GLY A 638 24.79 -7.41 -2.38
C GLY A 638 25.12 -6.25 -3.32
N ASP A 639 26.38 -6.18 -3.76
CA ASP A 639 26.86 -5.15 -4.69
C ASP A 639 26.55 -5.46 -6.16
N GLU A 640 26.06 -6.67 -6.46
CA GLU A 640 25.83 -7.14 -7.82
C GLU A 640 24.41 -6.84 -8.31
N THR A 641 24.27 -6.77 -9.63
CA THR A 641 22.97 -6.75 -10.31
C THR A 641 22.84 -7.99 -11.19
N LEU A 642 21.68 -8.63 -11.13
CA LEU A 642 21.43 -9.91 -11.78
C LEU A 642 20.22 -9.80 -12.72
N THR A 643 20.31 -10.58 -13.79
CA THR A 643 19.17 -10.92 -14.62
C THR A 643 18.94 -12.43 -14.55
N VAL A 644 17.72 -12.84 -14.22
CA VAL A 644 17.33 -14.27 -14.14
C VAL A 644 16.29 -14.55 -15.21
N ARG A 645 16.51 -15.61 -15.99
CA ARG A 645 15.58 -16.07 -17.01
C ARG A 645 15.09 -17.48 -16.69
N LEU A 646 13.79 -17.62 -16.51
CA LEU A 646 13.04 -18.87 -16.57
C LEU A 646 12.66 -19.17 -18.01
N GLN A 647 12.98 -20.37 -18.47
CA GLN A 647 12.56 -20.91 -19.77
C GLN A 647 12.24 -22.40 -19.61
N ASP A 648 11.01 -22.79 -19.94
CA ASP A 648 10.54 -24.19 -19.91
C ASP A 648 10.80 -24.88 -18.55
N GLY A 649 10.65 -24.13 -17.44
CA GLY A 649 10.89 -24.62 -16.08
C GLY A 649 12.35 -24.56 -15.60
N GLU A 650 13.30 -24.21 -16.47
CA GLU A 650 14.71 -24.04 -16.10
C GLU A 650 15.06 -22.57 -15.89
N ALA A 651 15.67 -22.24 -14.75
CA ALA A 651 16.17 -20.90 -14.46
C ALA A 651 17.66 -20.75 -14.75
N THR A 652 18.04 -19.65 -15.39
CA THR A 652 19.42 -19.31 -15.74
C THR A 652 19.76 -17.88 -15.31
N ILE A 653 20.94 -17.70 -14.71
CA ILE A 653 21.47 -16.36 -14.42
C ILE A 653 22.19 -15.84 -15.67
N LEU A 654 21.71 -14.73 -16.19
CA LEU A 654 22.36 -14.00 -17.27
C LEU A 654 23.31 -12.99 -16.63
N LYS A 655 24.60 -13.03 -16.99
CA LYS A 655 25.53 -11.97 -16.60
C LYS A 655 25.18 -10.71 -17.37
N ASP A 656 24.85 -9.64 -16.65
CA ASP A 656 24.76 -8.31 -17.22
C ASP A 656 26.15 -7.97 -17.81
N ARG A 657 26.17 -7.53 -19.07
CA ARG A 657 27.40 -7.25 -19.83
C ARG A 657 28.03 -5.93 -19.47
#